data_AF-A0A933ZXX3-F1
#
_entry.id   AF-A0A933ZXX3-F1
#
_cell.length_a   1.000
_cell.length_b   1.000
_cell.length_c   1.000
_cell.angle_alpha   90.00
_cell.angle_beta   90.00
_cell.angle_gamma   90.00
#
_symmetry.space_group_name_H-M   'P 1'
#
loop_
_entity.id
_entity.type
_entity.pdbx_description
1 polymer ?
#
loop_
_entity_poly.entity_id
_entity_poly.type
_entity_poly.pdbx_seq_one_letter_code
_entity_poly.pdbx_strand_id
1 'polypeptide(L)'
;MAGNSSSLPRCPSTLALERLLAGEGGEIEAHVRGCTGCQARLSAMEAQGAQYRRTLHAVRARSSFARVDRRWRTRTMLAALLPVAAAAAVVAVVLPQAGSLVPEGGRLATGSRLSARTPSRAAILPPRGGAEAPVRLREISLRGTSVGFGQGTLEAASEERGDGPAGPFTLKHTDVDAQVSGFVARVQVTQEFANPFRERVEAIYVFPLPDNAAVDDLTLVVGDRVIKGLIKRREEARRDYEEAKSQGRRAALLDQERPNLFTQSVANILPGESVRVVIRYVAPLKYDDGTFEFNFPMVVGPRYVPGRGLAGQSQGTGTSPDTDRVLDGSRITPPTLPAGERSGRDIAVRLRVDAGVPIEDLASVSHRLWVDRPTSRDAEIELVADDRVPNKDLIVRWRVAGRELRSALMATRGVGGGYFALMVQPEAAQVHPRVVAKEMVFVIDTSGSMGGYPLAAAKQLMRKALLSMNPDDTFMLIDFADTASSFHSTALPNTQRHVERAIAHLDALPAGGGTNQLSGIRAALDRPGDQARLRTVLFMTDGFIGNEAEILAETQRLLGGARLFSLGVGSSVNHYLLSRLADVGRGFYQYVRPDEEQSEAVERFVRRIAKPLVTDVEIDWGGLAVSEVLPRTVPDLFDHQPLIVIGKYAQPG
;
A
#
# COMPACT_ATOMS: atom_id res chain seq x y z
N MET A 1 -43.85 37.24 -64.90
CA MET A 1 -43.73 36.09 -63.98
C MET A 1 -42.31 35.55 -64.07
N ALA A 2 -41.71 35.30 -62.90
CA ALA A 2 -40.43 34.61 -62.64
C ALA A 2 -39.15 35.18 -63.27
N GLY A 3 -38.47 36.07 -62.53
CA GLY A 3 -37.06 36.42 -62.73
C GLY A 3 -36.30 36.32 -61.40
N ASN A 4 -35.26 35.48 -61.40
CA ASN A 4 -34.31 35.13 -60.33
C ASN A 4 -34.12 36.15 -59.19
N SER A 5 -34.46 35.76 -57.96
CA SER A 5 -33.97 36.38 -56.73
C SER A 5 -32.63 35.77 -56.31
N SER A 6 -31.57 36.56 -56.48
CA SER A 6 -30.20 36.25 -56.07
C SER A 6 -30.10 35.97 -54.57
N SER A 7 -29.65 34.77 -54.24
CA SER A 7 -29.36 34.29 -52.89
C SER A 7 -28.29 35.13 -52.17
N LEU A 8 -28.63 35.68 -51.00
CA LEU A 8 -27.65 36.23 -50.06
C LEU A 8 -26.63 35.12 -49.66
N PRO A 9 -25.32 35.40 -49.65
CA PRO A 9 -24.32 34.39 -49.29
C PRO A 9 -24.47 34.00 -47.81
N ARG A 10 -24.66 32.70 -47.56
CA ARG A 10 -24.71 32.13 -46.20
C ARG A 10 -23.37 32.37 -45.49
N CYS A 11 -23.44 32.78 -44.22
CA CYS A 11 -22.25 32.94 -43.39
C CYS A 11 -21.48 31.60 -43.26
N PRO A 12 -20.13 31.61 -43.26
CA PRO A 12 -19.31 30.43 -43.04
C PRO A 12 -19.63 29.71 -41.72
N SER A 13 -19.39 28.40 -41.70
CA SER A 13 -19.50 27.59 -40.48
C SER A 13 -18.38 27.93 -39.47
N THR A 14 -18.56 27.55 -38.21
CA THR A 14 -17.54 27.74 -37.16
C THR A 14 -16.21 27.07 -37.54
N LEU A 15 -16.26 25.85 -38.09
CA LEU A 15 -15.09 25.12 -38.55
C LEU A 15 -14.31 25.85 -39.66
N ALA A 16 -15.03 26.57 -40.54
CA ALA A 16 -14.39 27.37 -41.59
C ALA A 16 -13.66 28.60 -41.00
N LEU A 17 -14.25 29.24 -39.98
CA LEU A 17 -13.61 30.33 -39.24
C LEU A 17 -12.39 29.84 -38.43
N GLU A 18 -12.42 28.63 -37.87
CA GLU A 18 -11.26 28.02 -37.19
C GLU A 18 -10.09 27.76 -38.14
N ARG A 19 -10.37 27.25 -39.35
CA ARG A 19 -9.34 27.05 -40.40
C ARG A 19 -8.74 28.38 -40.87
N LEU A 20 -9.54 29.45 -40.93
CA LEU A 20 -9.03 30.80 -41.21
C LEU A 20 -8.06 31.27 -40.11
N LEU A 21 -8.38 31.03 -38.83
CA LEU A 21 -7.48 31.33 -37.70
C LEU A 21 -6.20 30.49 -37.68
N ALA A 22 -6.25 29.28 -38.24
CA ALA A 22 -5.09 28.40 -38.43
C ALA A 22 -4.22 28.77 -39.65
N GLY A 23 -4.62 29.77 -40.44
CA GLY A 23 -3.92 30.20 -41.65
C GLY A 23 -4.25 29.38 -42.91
N GLU A 24 -5.27 28.54 -42.87
CA GLU A 24 -5.60 27.55 -43.92
C GLU A 24 -6.87 27.92 -44.74
N GLY A 25 -7.35 29.16 -44.67
CA GLY A 25 -8.71 29.54 -45.11
C GLY A 25 -8.87 30.71 -46.09
N GLY A 26 -7.98 30.89 -47.06
CA GLY A 26 -7.94 32.10 -47.91
C GLY A 26 -9.24 32.46 -48.68
N GLU A 27 -10.09 31.50 -49.03
CA GLU A 27 -11.27 31.74 -49.89
C GLU A 27 -12.46 32.41 -49.17
N ILE A 28 -12.54 32.35 -47.84
CA ILE A 28 -13.66 32.94 -47.08
C ILE A 28 -13.31 34.31 -46.46
N GLU A 29 -12.06 34.75 -46.58
CA GLU A 29 -11.53 35.94 -45.92
C GLU A 29 -12.22 37.23 -46.41
N ALA A 30 -12.53 37.30 -47.71
CA ALA A 30 -13.26 38.41 -48.31
C ALA A 30 -14.68 38.55 -47.74
N HIS A 31 -15.36 37.42 -47.49
CA HIS A 31 -16.69 37.41 -46.87
C HIS A 31 -16.63 37.83 -45.39
N VAL A 32 -15.66 37.29 -44.63
CA VAL A 32 -15.49 37.62 -43.21
C VAL A 32 -15.19 39.11 -43.03
N ARG A 33 -14.41 39.75 -43.90
CA ARG A 33 -14.19 41.21 -43.84
C ARG A 33 -15.45 42.05 -44.10
N GLY A 34 -16.41 41.54 -44.86
CA GLY A 34 -17.66 42.23 -45.18
C GLY A 34 -18.84 41.91 -44.25
N CYS A 35 -18.69 40.95 -43.33
CA CYS A 35 -19.78 40.47 -42.47
C CYS A 35 -19.49 40.71 -40.98
N THR A 36 -20.20 41.68 -40.39
CA THR A 36 -20.07 42.05 -38.96
C THR A 36 -20.34 40.86 -38.02
N GLY A 37 -21.27 39.97 -38.37
CA GLY A 37 -21.56 38.76 -37.59
C GLY A 37 -20.42 37.74 -37.58
N CYS A 38 -19.69 37.59 -38.69
CA CYS A 38 -18.53 36.70 -38.75
C CYS A 38 -17.31 37.33 -38.06
N GLN A 39 -17.13 38.66 -38.15
CA GLN A 39 -16.07 39.37 -37.43
C GLN A 39 -16.22 39.24 -35.93
N ALA A 40 -17.43 39.43 -35.39
CA ALA A 40 -17.69 39.28 -33.96
C ALA A 40 -17.39 37.85 -33.46
N ARG A 41 -17.74 36.83 -34.25
CA ARG A 41 -17.45 35.42 -33.93
C ARG A 41 -15.95 35.13 -33.97
N LEU A 42 -15.24 35.66 -34.97
CA LEU A 42 -13.79 35.49 -35.10
C LEU A 42 -13.05 36.13 -33.92
N SER A 43 -13.40 37.36 -33.54
CA SER A 43 -12.80 38.05 -32.39
C SER A 43 -13.08 37.34 -31.05
N ALA A 44 -14.27 36.75 -30.88
CA ALA A 44 -14.57 35.94 -29.70
C ALA A 44 -13.70 34.67 -29.64
N MET A 45 -13.48 34.01 -30.78
CA MET A 45 -12.63 32.82 -30.88
C MET A 45 -11.15 33.15 -30.67
N GLU A 46 -10.67 34.29 -31.16
CA GLU A 46 -9.31 34.79 -30.90
C GLU A 46 -9.09 35.15 -29.43
N ALA A 47 -10.07 35.78 -28.77
CA ALA A 47 -10.01 36.09 -27.35
C ALA A 47 -9.94 34.80 -26.51
N GLN A 48 -10.72 33.78 -26.87
CA GLN A 48 -10.71 32.47 -26.22
C GLN A 48 -9.39 31.72 -26.46
N GLY A 49 -8.84 31.79 -27.67
CA GLY A 49 -7.53 31.23 -28.02
C GLY A 49 -6.34 31.98 -27.40
N ALA A 50 -6.47 33.29 -27.14
CA ALA A 50 -5.47 34.09 -26.41
C ALA A 50 -5.48 33.75 -24.91
N GLN A 51 -6.65 33.48 -24.34
CA GLN A 51 -6.80 33.00 -22.96
C GLN A 51 -6.18 31.59 -22.80
N TYR A 52 -6.36 30.70 -23.79
CA TYR A 52 -5.73 29.38 -23.85
C TYR A 52 -4.20 29.44 -24.05
N ARG A 53 -3.69 30.41 -24.85
CA ARG A 53 -2.24 30.62 -25.05
C ARG A 53 -1.54 31.23 -23.82
N ARG A 54 -2.23 32.09 -23.06
CA ARG A 54 -1.68 32.62 -21.78
C ARG A 54 -1.56 31.55 -20.70
N THR A 55 -2.46 30.56 -20.66
CA THR A 55 -2.34 29.42 -19.75
C THR A 55 -1.32 28.38 -20.20
N LEU A 56 -1.10 28.22 -21.52
CA LEU A 56 -0.12 27.27 -22.07
C LEU A 56 1.34 27.74 -22.09
N HIS A 57 1.62 29.05 -22.07
CA HIS A 57 3.00 29.55 -22.02
C HIS A 57 3.72 29.26 -20.68
N ALA A 58 2.99 28.90 -19.62
CA ALA A 58 3.58 28.39 -18.38
C ALA A 58 3.96 26.88 -18.43
N VAL A 59 3.55 26.15 -19.49
CA VAL A 59 3.69 24.68 -19.57
C VAL A 59 4.63 24.23 -20.71
N ARG A 60 5.04 25.13 -21.61
CA ARG A 60 5.88 24.79 -22.80
C ARG A 60 7.39 24.93 -22.60
N ALA A 61 7.90 24.42 -21.49
CA ALA A 61 9.33 24.10 -21.32
C ALA A 61 9.56 22.63 -20.96
N ARG A 62 8.74 21.69 -21.47
CA ARG A 62 8.94 20.23 -21.32
C ARG A 62 8.41 19.47 -22.54
N SER A 63 9.14 19.51 -23.66
CA SER A 63 8.90 18.55 -24.76
C SER A 63 10.18 18.25 -25.56
N SER A 64 11.04 17.44 -24.96
CA SER A 64 12.12 16.75 -25.66
C SER A 64 12.31 15.34 -25.11
N PHE A 65 11.22 14.57 -24.94
CA PHE A 65 11.28 13.13 -24.62
C PHE A 65 10.29 12.23 -25.37
N ALA A 66 9.48 12.76 -26.30
CA ALA A 66 8.47 11.99 -27.04
C ALA A 66 9.02 11.06 -28.16
N ARG A 67 10.33 10.81 -28.22
CA ARG A 67 10.94 9.88 -29.21
C ARG A 67 11.47 8.57 -28.63
N VAL A 68 11.33 8.33 -27.32
CA VAL A 68 11.86 7.11 -26.66
C VAL A 68 10.75 6.07 -26.36
N ASP A 69 9.49 6.42 -26.60
CA ASP A 69 8.31 5.71 -26.09
C ASP A 69 8.07 4.29 -26.69
N ARG A 70 8.52 4.03 -27.93
CA ARG A 70 8.38 2.68 -28.52
C ARG A 70 9.38 1.64 -28.00
N ARG A 71 10.49 2.05 -27.38
CA ARG A 71 11.50 1.12 -26.81
C ARG A 71 11.23 0.75 -25.34
N TRP A 72 10.31 1.44 -24.66
CA TRP A 72 10.01 1.19 -23.25
C TRP A 72 8.94 0.12 -23.02
N ARG A 73 7.95 -0.01 -23.92
CA ARG A 73 6.89 -1.04 -23.82
C ARG A 73 7.42 -2.48 -23.76
N THR A 74 8.57 -2.76 -24.36
CA THR A 74 9.23 -4.08 -24.30
C THR A 74 10.11 -4.26 -23.06
N ARG A 75 10.49 -3.17 -22.37
CA ARG A 75 11.33 -3.21 -21.15
C ARG A 75 10.51 -3.15 -19.86
N THR A 76 9.34 -2.52 -19.85
CA THR A 76 8.44 -2.51 -18.68
C THR A 76 7.90 -3.90 -18.34
N MET A 77 7.66 -4.76 -19.33
CA MET A 77 7.32 -6.17 -19.06
C MET A 77 8.50 -6.97 -18.47
N LEU A 78 9.74 -6.69 -18.85
CA LEU A 78 10.91 -7.39 -18.30
C LEU A 78 11.31 -6.91 -16.90
N ALA A 79 11.03 -5.65 -16.55
CA ALA A 79 11.38 -5.08 -15.24
C ALA A 79 10.37 -5.43 -14.13
N ALA A 80 9.10 -5.71 -14.47
CA ALA A 80 8.07 -6.12 -13.51
C ALA A 80 8.16 -7.60 -13.06
N LEU A 81 9.17 -8.35 -13.55
CA LEU A 81 9.25 -9.81 -13.43
C LEU A 81 10.58 -10.31 -12.83
N LEU A 82 11.27 -9.48 -12.03
CA LEU A 82 12.41 -9.89 -11.22
C LEU A 82 12.00 -10.04 -9.75
N PRO A 83 11.87 -11.26 -9.21
CA PRO A 83 11.91 -11.52 -7.79
C PRO A 83 13.35 -11.75 -7.37
N VAL A 84 13.88 -10.88 -6.51
CA VAL A 84 15.15 -11.15 -5.83
C VAL A 84 14.85 -11.99 -4.58
N ALA A 85 14.95 -13.31 -4.72
CA ALA A 85 15.23 -14.20 -3.61
C ALA A 85 16.75 -14.47 -3.56
N ALA A 86 17.41 -13.83 -2.58
CA ALA A 86 18.69 -14.12 -1.92
C ALA A 86 19.97 -14.55 -2.72
N ALA A 87 21.08 -13.87 -2.37
CA ALA A 87 22.50 -14.25 -2.49
C ALA A 87 23.22 -14.12 -3.86
N ALA A 88 24.16 -13.16 -3.92
CA ALA A 88 25.34 -12.99 -4.82
C ALA A 88 25.08 -13.01 -6.34
N ALA A 89 25.70 -12.23 -7.23
CA ALA A 89 26.63 -11.10 -7.25
C ALA A 89 26.68 -10.65 -8.73
N VAL A 90 26.97 -9.38 -9.07
CA VAL A 90 27.75 -9.02 -10.27
C VAL A 90 28.48 -7.69 -10.00
N VAL A 91 29.79 -7.73 -10.15
CA VAL A 91 30.76 -6.63 -10.04
C VAL A 91 31.01 -6.03 -11.42
N ALA A 92 31.40 -4.74 -11.48
CA ALA A 92 32.36 -4.29 -12.49
C ALA A 92 33.28 -3.20 -11.90
N VAL A 93 34.53 -3.59 -11.65
CA VAL A 93 35.70 -2.70 -11.58
C VAL A 93 36.53 -3.00 -12.81
N VAL A 94 36.97 -1.94 -13.50
CA VAL A 94 37.90 -2.00 -14.63
C VAL A 94 39.32 -2.18 -14.10
N LEU A 95 40.02 -3.27 -14.45
CA LEU A 95 41.49 -3.38 -14.39
C LEU A 95 42.03 -4.40 -15.44
N PRO A 96 43.31 -4.29 -15.86
CA PRO A 96 43.84 -4.85 -17.12
C PRO A 96 44.34 -6.31 -17.04
N GLN A 97 44.63 -6.85 -18.23
CA GLN A 97 45.00 -8.24 -18.56
C GLN A 97 46.26 -8.80 -17.88
N ALA A 98 46.28 -10.11 -17.62
CA ALA A 98 47.32 -11.06 -18.09
C ALA A 98 47.11 -12.50 -17.56
N GLY A 99 47.46 -13.51 -18.37
CA GLY A 99 48.08 -14.76 -17.90
C GLY A 99 47.22 -16.03 -17.84
N SER A 100 47.53 -16.98 -18.73
CA SER A 100 46.99 -18.34 -18.87
C SER A 100 47.28 -19.31 -17.70
N LEU A 101 46.48 -20.39 -17.56
CA LEU A 101 46.93 -21.80 -17.67
C LEU A 101 45.77 -22.79 -17.37
N VAL A 102 45.70 -23.84 -18.19
CA VAL A 102 44.94 -25.13 -18.15
C VAL A 102 45.86 -26.17 -17.44
N PRO A 103 45.48 -27.38 -16.92
CA PRO A 103 44.50 -28.37 -17.42
C PRO A 103 43.66 -29.21 -16.41
N GLU A 104 42.73 -29.99 -17.03
CA GLU A 104 42.30 -31.40 -16.76
C GLU A 104 41.75 -31.78 -15.37
N GLY A 105 40.73 -32.62 -15.18
CA GLY A 105 40.01 -33.61 -16.00
C GLY A 105 39.36 -34.61 -15.01
N GLY A 106 38.24 -35.25 -15.35
CA GLY A 106 37.73 -36.36 -14.51
C GLY A 106 36.25 -36.69 -14.68
N ARG A 107 35.98 -37.87 -15.23
CA ARG A 107 34.68 -38.43 -15.63
C ARG A 107 34.05 -39.35 -14.55
N LEU A 108 32.70 -39.43 -14.62
CA LEU A 108 31.80 -40.60 -14.56
C LEU A 108 31.84 -41.61 -13.37
N ALA A 109 30.67 -41.84 -12.77
CA ALA A 109 29.99 -43.16 -12.64
C ALA A 109 28.73 -43.00 -11.73
N THR A 110 27.49 -43.11 -12.22
CA THR A 110 26.63 -44.32 -12.31
C THR A 110 26.65 -45.25 -11.09
N GLY A 111 25.50 -45.39 -10.40
CA GLY A 111 25.29 -46.41 -9.38
C GLY A 111 23.99 -46.24 -8.58
N SER A 112 22.90 -46.81 -9.09
CA SER A 112 21.63 -47.03 -8.40
C SER A 112 21.77 -47.82 -7.08
N ARG A 113 20.99 -47.49 -6.05
CA ARG A 113 20.17 -48.44 -5.25
C ARG A 113 19.35 -47.72 -4.17
N LEU A 114 18.04 -47.94 -4.24
CA LEU A 114 17.06 -47.66 -3.20
C LEU A 114 17.30 -48.59 -2.00
N SER A 115 17.34 -48.03 -0.79
CA SER A 115 17.09 -48.75 0.46
C SER A 115 16.34 -47.81 1.40
N ALA A 116 15.16 -48.25 1.84
CA ALA A 116 14.37 -47.59 2.86
C ALA A 116 15.15 -47.47 4.17
N ARG A 117 15.17 -46.28 4.76
CA ARG A 117 15.58 -46.04 6.15
C ARG A 117 14.60 -45.09 6.82
N THR A 118 14.10 -45.57 7.95
CA THR A 118 13.32 -44.92 9.00
C THR A 118 13.80 -43.51 9.33
N PRO A 119 12.92 -42.49 9.52
CA PRO A 119 13.36 -41.17 9.90
C PRO A 119 13.87 -41.17 11.35
N SER A 120 15.19 -41.03 11.50
CA SER A 120 15.86 -40.74 12.75
C SER A 120 15.50 -39.33 13.24
N ARG A 121 15.04 -39.25 14.50
CA ARG A 121 14.90 -38.03 15.32
C ARG A 121 15.98 -36.99 15.00
N ALA A 122 15.58 -35.83 14.49
CA ALA A 122 16.45 -34.66 14.41
C ALA A 122 16.78 -34.19 15.84
N ALA A 123 18.05 -34.27 16.19
CA ALA A 123 18.59 -33.68 17.42
C ALA A 123 18.56 -32.15 17.28
N ILE A 124 17.91 -31.49 18.24
CA ILE A 124 17.90 -30.05 18.41
C ILE A 124 19.34 -29.63 18.80
N LEU A 125 20.01 -28.87 17.93
CA LEU A 125 21.24 -28.18 18.31
C LEU A 125 20.91 -27.07 19.31
N PRO A 126 21.61 -26.98 20.46
CA PRO A 126 21.43 -25.87 21.38
C PRO A 126 21.93 -24.55 20.74
N PRO A 127 21.36 -23.40 21.14
CA PRO A 127 21.76 -22.10 20.62
C PRO A 127 23.23 -21.85 20.96
N ARG A 128 24.04 -21.56 19.93
CA ARG A 128 25.40 -21.07 20.13
C ARG A 128 25.34 -19.68 20.76
N GLY A 129 25.55 -19.64 22.07
CA GLY A 129 25.90 -18.44 22.80
C GLY A 129 27.30 -17.98 22.40
N GLY A 130 27.39 -16.73 21.94
CA GLY A 130 28.61 -15.99 21.71
C GLY A 130 28.24 -14.53 21.76
N ALA A 131 28.32 -13.95 22.96
CA ALA A 131 28.16 -12.52 23.15
C ALA A 131 29.33 -11.81 22.46
N GLU A 132 29.09 -11.20 21.30
CA GLU A 132 29.98 -10.14 20.81
C GLU A 132 29.89 -8.97 21.78
N ALA A 133 31.06 -8.53 22.26
CA ALA A 133 31.18 -7.44 23.21
C ALA A 133 30.52 -6.16 22.63
N PRO A 134 29.68 -5.44 23.41
CA PRO A 134 29.04 -4.24 22.93
C PRO A 134 30.10 -3.19 22.59
N VAL A 135 30.06 -2.71 21.35
CA VAL A 135 30.77 -1.50 20.93
C VAL A 135 30.38 -0.38 21.91
N ARG A 136 31.38 0.25 22.54
CA ARG A 136 31.14 1.39 23.43
C ARG A 136 30.52 2.52 22.61
N LEU A 137 29.26 2.82 22.86
CA LEU A 137 28.52 3.91 22.23
C LEU A 137 28.22 5.02 23.23
N ARG A 138 28.32 6.25 22.72
CA ARG A 138 28.41 7.53 23.43
C ARG A 138 27.17 7.83 24.27
N GLU A 139 27.39 8.50 25.40
CA GLU A 139 26.37 9.22 26.17
C GLU A 139 25.80 10.39 25.34
N ILE A 140 24.48 10.47 25.24
CA ILE A 140 23.78 11.71 24.90
C ILE A 140 22.57 11.84 25.83
N SER A 141 22.47 12.99 26.49
CA SER A 141 21.37 13.40 27.36
C SER A 141 21.19 14.91 27.19
N LEU A 142 19.99 15.40 26.86
CA LEU A 142 19.65 16.84 26.89
C LEU A 142 18.17 17.03 27.28
N ARG A 143 17.89 17.48 28.52
CA ARG A 143 17.66 18.88 28.96
C ARG A 143 16.30 19.51 28.63
N GLY A 144 15.21 18.86 29.07
CA GLY A 144 14.06 19.53 29.71
C GLY A 144 13.35 20.69 28.99
N THR A 145 13.44 20.80 27.66
CA THR A 145 12.80 21.86 26.88
C THR A 145 11.89 21.21 25.82
N SER A 146 10.59 21.53 25.82
CA SER A 146 9.64 20.96 24.87
C SER A 146 9.78 21.63 23.50
N VAL A 147 10.26 20.90 22.50
CA VAL A 147 10.21 21.32 21.09
C VAL A 147 9.01 20.63 20.44
N GLY A 148 8.22 21.38 19.68
CA GLY A 148 7.07 20.82 18.95
C GLY A 148 7.55 19.97 17.77
N PHE A 149 7.25 18.67 17.80
CA PHE A 149 7.56 17.73 16.74
C PHE A 149 6.34 17.47 15.85
N GLY A 150 6.58 17.02 14.61
CA GLY A 150 5.53 16.72 13.64
C GLY A 150 5.88 15.57 12.70
N GLN A 151 4.89 15.08 11.96
CA GLN A 151 5.11 14.07 10.92
C GLN A 151 6.02 14.67 9.82
N GLY A 152 7.20 14.10 9.62
CA GLY A 152 8.21 14.65 8.70
C GLY A 152 9.11 15.74 9.26
N THR A 153 9.13 15.89 10.59
CA THR A 153 10.09 16.72 11.33
C THR A 153 11.26 15.85 11.81
N LEU A 154 12.47 16.38 11.65
CA LEU A 154 13.71 15.75 12.07
C LEU A 154 14.35 16.45 13.24
N GLU A 155 15.07 15.67 14.03
CA GLU A 155 16.11 16.15 14.93
C GLU A 155 17.40 16.36 14.14
N ALA A 156 18.02 17.53 14.29
CA ALA A 156 19.39 17.74 13.87
C ALA A 156 20.32 17.25 14.98
N ALA A 157 21.07 16.17 14.73
CA ALA A 157 22.19 15.81 15.59
C ALA A 157 23.43 16.59 15.12
N SER A 158 23.91 17.55 15.92
CA SER A 158 25.19 18.22 15.70
C SER A 158 26.33 17.42 16.34
N GLU A 159 27.51 17.41 15.71
CA GLU A 159 28.73 16.82 16.29
C GLU A 159 29.38 17.72 17.37
N GLU A 160 28.95 18.97 17.48
CA GLU A 160 29.49 19.96 18.41
C GLU A 160 28.67 20.01 19.70
N ARG A 161 29.29 19.57 20.81
CA ARG A 161 28.80 19.77 22.17
C ARG A 161 28.55 21.26 22.40
N GLY A 162 27.28 21.68 22.36
CA GLY A 162 26.85 22.86 23.11
C GLY A 162 25.81 23.79 22.48
N ASP A 163 25.56 23.74 21.16
CA ASP A 163 24.68 24.76 20.53
C ASP A 163 23.98 24.28 19.25
N GLY A 164 23.61 22.99 19.19
CA GLY A 164 22.95 22.40 18.02
C GLY A 164 21.64 23.12 17.64
N PRO A 165 21.31 23.25 16.35
CA PRO A 165 20.25 24.12 15.87
C PRO A 165 18.87 23.72 16.43
N ALA A 166 18.18 24.71 17.00
CA ALA A 166 16.80 24.58 17.44
C ALA A 166 15.83 24.61 16.24
N GLY A 167 15.33 23.45 15.80
CA GLY A 167 14.14 23.36 14.95
C GLY A 167 14.05 22.11 14.06
N PRO A 168 12.89 21.88 13.39
CA PRO A 168 12.68 20.79 12.43
C PRO A 168 13.47 20.93 11.11
N PHE A 169 14.24 19.91 10.68
CA PHE A 169 14.46 19.73 9.23
C PHE A 169 13.18 19.13 8.65
N THR A 170 12.67 19.73 7.58
CA THR A 170 11.31 19.45 7.10
C THR A 170 11.31 19.05 5.64
N LEU A 171 10.65 17.93 5.36
CA LEU A 171 10.13 17.61 4.03
C LEU A 171 9.42 18.86 3.49
N LYS A 172 9.77 19.29 2.28
CA LYS A 172 9.19 20.47 1.62
C LYS A 172 7.98 20.09 0.79
N HIS A 173 8.09 19.02 0.02
CA HIS A 173 7.08 18.58 -0.92
C HIS A 173 7.23 17.09 -1.23
N THR A 174 6.11 16.44 -1.52
CA THR A 174 6.08 15.09 -2.10
C THR A 174 5.36 15.12 -3.44
N ASP A 175 6.01 14.66 -4.50
CA ASP A 175 5.40 14.43 -5.82
C ASP A 175 5.32 12.92 -6.08
N VAL A 176 4.13 12.45 -6.42
CA VAL A 176 3.82 11.05 -6.71
C VAL A 176 3.35 10.95 -8.15
N ASP A 177 4.05 10.15 -8.94
CA ASP A 177 3.66 9.79 -10.31
C ASP A 177 3.40 8.28 -10.36
N ALA A 178 2.13 7.92 -10.55
CA ALA A 178 1.65 6.54 -10.58
C ALA A 178 1.12 6.20 -11.97
N GLN A 179 1.46 4.99 -12.44
CA GLN A 179 0.97 4.41 -13.67
C GLN A 179 0.40 3.04 -13.37
N VAL A 180 -0.87 2.84 -13.75
CA VAL A 180 -1.57 1.56 -13.64
C VAL A 180 -1.66 0.92 -15.01
N SER A 181 -1.35 -0.37 -15.07
CA SER A 181 -1.55 -1.20 -16.25
C SER A 181 -2.13 -2.54 -15.81
N GLY A 182 -3.40 -2.77 -16.11
CA GLY A 182 -4.13 -3.93 -15.60
C GLY A 182 -4.27 -3.89 -14.08
N PHE A 183 -3.80 -4.93 -13.38
CA PHE A 183 -3.90 -5.07 -11.93
C PHE A 183 -2.64 -4.65 -11.17
N VAL A 184 -1.68 -3.96 -11.81
CA VAL A 184 -0.41 -3.54 -11.20
C VAL A 184 -0.21 -2.04 -11.37
N ALA A 185 0.28 -1.39 -10.31
CA ALA A 185 0.73 -0.01 -10.30
C ALA A 185 2.26 0.06 -10.25
N ARG A 186 2.85 0.92 -11.08
CA ARG A 186 4.22 1.41 -10.95
C ARG A 186 4.17 2.83 -10.40
N VAL A 187 4.84 3.08 -9.28
CA VAL A 187 4.77 4.38 -8.60
C VAL A 187 6.18 4.93 -8.41
N GLN A 188 6.35 6.22 -8.69
CA GLN A 188 7.51 7.00 -8.34
C GLN A 188 7.12 8.02 -7.27
N VAL A 189 7.81 8.00 -6.14
CA VAL A 189 7.67 8.98 -5.06
C VAL A 189 8.92 9.85 -5.04
N THR A 190 8.74 11.15 -5.13
CA THR A 190 9.81 12.14 -5.12
C THR A 190 9.62 13.04 -3.90
N GLN A 191 10.55 12.98 -2.97
CA GLN A 191 10.53 13.77 -1.74
C GLN A 191 11.65 14.80 -1.78
N GLU A 192 11.30 16.06 -1.55
CA GLU A 192 12.25 17.15 -1.48
C GLU A 192 12.44 17.60 -0.05
N PHE A 193 13.70 17.72 0.36
CA PHE A 193 14.07 18.25 1.65
C PHE A 193 15.06 19.40 1.49
N ALA A 194 15.10 20.30 2.47
CA ALA A 194 16.08 21.38 2.50
C ALA A 194 16.59 21.58 3.91
N ASN A 195 17.90 21.79 4.05
CA ASN A 195 18.53 22.12 5.33
C ASN A 195 18.43 23.63 5.61
N PRO A 196 17.56 24.09 6.55
CA PRO A 196 17.48 25.51 6.89
C PRO A 196 18.57 25.95 7.86
N PHE A 197 19.37 25.03 8.40
CA PHE A 197 20.32 25.30 9.47
C PHE A 197 21.68 25.75 8.95
N ARG A 198 22.47 26.34 9.86
CA ARG A 198 23.85 26.76 9.60
C ARG A 198 24.86 25.62 9.73
N GLU A 199 24.40 24.46 10.16
CA GLU A 199 25.21 23.26 10.37
C GLU A 199 24.83 22.17 9.36
N ARG A 200 25.75 21.22 9.15
CA ARG A 200 25.41 20.00 8.43
C ARG A 200 24.47 19.15 9.28
N VAL A 201 23.54 18.46 8.64
CA VAL A 201 22.57 17.61 9.36
C VAL A 201 22.40 16.24 8.70
N GLU A 202 21.82 15.30 9.42
CA GLU A 202 21.28 14.05 8.89
C GLU A 202 19.75 14.14 8.87
N ALA A 203 19.13 13.56 7.84
CA ALA A 203 17.68 13.54 7.69
C ALA A 203 17.14 12.10 7.69
N ILE A 204 16.39 11.74 8.74
CA ILE A 204 15.70 10.46 8.97
C ILE A 204 14.16 10.60 8.79
N TYR A 205 13.64 10.30 7.62
CA TYR A 205 12.22 10.43 7.31
C TYR A 205 11.51 9.08 7.32
N VAL A 206 10.46 8.95 8.14
CA VAL A 206 9.61 7.76 8.18
C VAL A 206 8.33 8.01 7.38
N PHE A 207 8.01 7.10 6.46
CA PHE A 207 6.84 7.22 5.59
C PHE A 207 6.23 5.85 5.28
N PRO A 208 4.92 5.80 4.98
CA PRO A 208 4.26 4.56 4.65
C PRO A 208 4.37 4.25 3.16
N LEU A 209 4.30 2.97 2.82
CA LEU A 209 4.04 2.48 1.47
C LEU A 209 2.94 1.41 1.54
N PRO A 210 2.28 1.05 0.43
CA PRO A 210 1.37 -0.10 0.42
C PRO A 210 2.07 -1.35 0.97
N ASP A 211 1.38 -2.14 1.77
CA ASP A 211 1.92 -3.32 2.45
C ASP A 211 2.39 -4.44 1.50
N ASN A 212 1.87 -4.40 0.28
CA ASN A 212 2.21 -5.29 -0.83
C ASN A 212 3.13 -4.64 -1.87
N ALA A 213 3.73 -3.47 -1.57
CA ALA A 213 4.66 -2.80 -2.46
C ALA A 213 6.06 -3.44 -2.42
N ALA A 214 6.72 -3.48 -3.57
CA ALA A 214 8.12 -3.87 -3.71
C ALA A 214 8.93 -2.70 -4.27
N VAL A 215 9.83 -2.14 -3.45
CA VAL A 215 10.75 -1.07 -3.85
C VAL A 215 11.90 -1.65 -4.68
N ASP A 216 12.19 -1.03 -5.82
CA ASP A 216 13.22 -1.51 -6.75
C ASP A 216 14.22 -0.43 -7.22
N ASP A 217 13.97 0.85 -6.98
CA ASP A 217 14.94 1.93 -7.26
C ASP A 217 14.92 2.98 -6.14
N LEU A 218 16.12 3.40 -5.74
CA LEU A 218 16.36 4.54 -4.88
C LEU A 218 17.38 5.45 -5.57
N THR A 219 17.08 6.74 -5.69
CA THR A 219 17.98 7.74 -6.25
C THR A 219 17.99 8.96 -5.35
N LEU A 220 19.18 9.37 -4.89
CA LEU A 220 19.39 10.63 -4.20
C LEU A 220 19.99 11.64 -5.19
N VAL A 221 19.40 12.83 -5.28
CA VAL A 221 19.89 13.95 -6.08
C VAL A 221 20.25 15.09 -5.15
N VAL A 222 21.50 15.54 -5.23
CA VAL A 222 22.06 16.62 -4.39
C VAL A 222 22.82 17.58 -5.30
N GLY A 223 22.25 18.78 -5.52
CA GLY A 223 22.72 19.67 -6.58
C GLY A 223 22.79 18.93 -7.92
N ASP A 224 23.99 18.86 -8.48
CA ASP A 224 24.28 18.27 -9.79
C ASP A 224 24.59 16.76 -9.69
N ARG A 225 24.77 16.25 -8.47
CA ARG A 225 25.19 14.86 -8.23
C ARG A 225 23.98 13.96 -8.12
N VAL A 226 24.02 12.84 -8.84
CA VAL A 226 23.04 11.77 -8.78
C VAL A 226 23.69 10.54 -8.16
N ILE A 227 23.16 10.08 -7.04
CA ILE A 227 23.61 8.91 -6.30
C ILE A 227 22.54 7.84 -6.46
N LYS A 228 22.92 6.71 -7.05
CA LYS A 228 22.04 5.55 -7.23
C LYS A 228 22.21 4.59 -6.06
N GLY A 229 21.09 4.26 -5.40
CA GLY A 229 21.05 3.25 -4.35
C GLY A 229 21.22 1.85 -4.93
N LEU A 230 21.86 0.98 -4.15
CA LEU A 230 22.01 -0.44 -4.46
C LEU A 230 21.26 -1.24 -3.40
N ILE A 231 20.45 -2.21 -3.84
CA ILE A 231 19.74 -3.10 -2.93
C ILE A 231 20.76 -4.07 -2.32
N LYS A 232 20.85 -4.07 -0.99
CA LYS A 232 21.77 -4.89 -0.20
C LYS A 232 21.05 -5.52 0.98
N ARG A 233 21.69 -6.50 1.63
CA ARG A 233 21.23 -6.96 2.95
C ARG A 233 21.29 -5.80 3.94
N ARG A 234 20.28 -5.70 4.82
CA ARG A 234 20.12 -4.61 5.79
C ARG A 234 21.41 -4.25 6.54
N GLU A 235 22.05 -5.23 7.16
CA GLU A 235 23.29 -5.01 7.93
C GLU A 235 24.44 -4.49 7.08
N GLU A 236 24.53 -4.93 5.82
CA GLU A 236 25.56 -4.46 4.90
C GLU A 236 25.28 -3.02 4.46
N ALA A 237 24.05 -2.71 4.05
CA ALA A 237 23.63 -1.37 3.67
C ALA A 237 23.86 -0.36 4.80
N ARG A 238 23.55 -0.75 6.03
CA ARG A 238 23.73 0.08 7.23
C ARG A 238 25.21 0.33 7.53
N ARG A 239 26.07 -0.69 7.45
CA ARG A 239 27.52 -0.50 7.62
C ARG A 239 28.09 0.47 6.59
N ASP A 240 27.74 0.28 5.31
CA ASP A 240 28.21 1.16 4.23
C ASP A 240 27.73 2.61 4.43
N TYR A 241 26.48 2.78 4.91
CA TYR A 241 25.91 4.08 5.23
C TYR A 241 26.64 4.77 6.37
N GLU A 242 26.86 4.09 7.50
CA GLU A 242 27.58 4.65 8.65
C GLU A 242 29.05 4.97 8.34
N GLU A 243 29.71 4.14 7.53
CA GLU A 243 31.05 4.42 7.03
C GLU A 243 31.06 5.68 6.15
N ALA A 244 30.12 5.79 5.20
CA ALA A 244 30.03 6.97 4.35
C ALA A 244 29.71 8.24 5.16
N LYS A 245 28.80 8.13 6.13
CA LYS A 245 28.42 9.21 7.05
C LYS A 245 29.62 9.71 7.86
N SER A 246 30.35 8.81 8.51
CA SER A 246 31.54 9.14 9.33
C SER A 246 32.69 9.72 8.52
N GLN A 247 32.80 9.39 7.24
CA GLN A 247 33.75 10.00 6.30
C GLN A 247 33.26 11.36 5.75
N GLY A 248 32.14 11.89 6.22
CA GLY A 248 31.57 13.14 5.75
C GLY A 248 30.98 13.08 4.33
N ARG A 249 30.80 11.87 3.76
CA ARG A 249 30.23 11.68 2.42
C ARG A 249 28.71 11.81 2.45
N ARG A 250 28.14 12.23 1.31
CA ARG A 250 26.69 12.15 1.06
C ARG A 250 26.31 10.69 0.90
N ALA A 251 25.34 10.23 1.68
CA ALA A 251 24.80 8.88 1.57
C ALA A 251 23.30 8.89 1.81
N ALA A 252 22.60 7.97 1.15
CA ALA A 252 21.20 7.67 1.41
C ALA A 252 21.04 6.20 1.77
N LEU A 253 20.20 5.92 2.75
CA LEU A 253 19.75 4.59 3.13
C LEU A 253 18.23 4.58 3.12
N LEU A 254 17.66 3.48 2.64
CA LEU A 254 16.22 3.21 2.74
C LEU A 254 16.07 1.86 3.43
N ASP A 255 15.59 1.90 4.68
CA ASP A 255 15.32 0.73 5.52
C ASP A 255 13.82 0.41 5.51
N GLN A 256 13.50 -0.86 5.33
CA GLN A 256 12.15 -1.37 5.55
C GLN A 256 12.01 -1.77 7.03
N GLU A 257 11.20 -1.04 7.78
CA GLU A 257 10.93 -1.32 9.21
C GLU A 257 9.79 -2.31 9.38
N ARG A 258 8.75 -2.12 8.56
CA ARG A 258 7.60 -3.02 8.40
C ARG A 258 7.29 -3.10 6.90
N PRO A 259 6.51 -4.08 6.43
CA PRO A 259 6.08 -4.14 5.03
C PRO A 259 5.40 -2.87 4.51
N ASN A 260 4.73 -2.11 5.37
CA ASN A 260 4.10 -0.83 5.05
C ASN A 260 4.81 0.41 5.62
N LEU A 261 6.00 0.28 6.23
CA LEU A 261 6.68 1.38 6.91
C LEU A 261 8.17 1.41 6.58
N PHE A 262 8.63 2.52 6.03
CA PHE A 262 9.99 2.71 5.56
C PHE A 262 10.64 3.91 6.23
N THR A 263 11.92 3.78 6.53
CA THR A 263 12.77 4.86 7.04
C THR A 263 13.79 5.20 5.98
N GLN A 264 13.85 6.47 5.61
CA GLN A 264 14.87 7.02 4.74
C GLN A 264 15.84 7.84 5.55
N SER A 265 17.14 7.56 5.44
CA SER A 265 18.19 8.32 6.11
C SER A 265 19.11 8.96 5.07
N VAL A 266 19.33 10.28 5.14
CA VAL A 266 20.22 11.03 4.26
C VAL A 266 21.29 11.72 5.09
N ALA A 267 22.52 11.23 5.00
CA ALA A 267 23.64 11.69 5.81
C ALA A 267 24.32 12.91 5.19
N ASN A 268 24.83 13.77 6.09
CA ASN A 268 25.58 14.97 5.76
C ASN A 268 24.82 15.82 4.75
N ILE A 269 23.88 16.68 5.13
CA ILE A 269 23.25 17.65 4.22
C ILE A 269 23.81 19.01 4.59
N LEU A 270 24.45 19.73 3.66
CA LEU A 270 25.11 21.00 4.00
C LEU A 270 24.09 22.12 4.30
N PRO A 271 24.52 23.17 5.01
CA PRO A 271 23.70 24.36 5.25
C PRO A 271 23.09 24.92 3.95
N GLY A 272 21.79 25.17 3.94
CA GLY A 272 21.06 25.72 2.79
C GLY A 272 20.90 24.77 1.60
N GLU A 273 21.41 23.54 1.68
CA GLU A 273 21.34 22.56 0.59
C GLU A 273 19.96 21.89 0.52
N SER A 274 19.47 21.69 -0.70
CA SER A 274 18.29 20.86 -0.97
C SER A 274 18.70 19.49 -1.50
N VAL A 275 18.01 18.46 -1.02
CA VAL A 275 18.15 17.08 -1.47
C VAL A 275 16.81 16.58 -1.98
N ARG A 276 16.85 15.81 -3.07
CA ARG A 276 15.67 15.15 -3.62
C ARG A 276 15.89 13.65 -3.61
N VAL A 277 14.99 12.91 -2.99
CA VAL A 277 15.03 11.45 -2.98
C VAL A 277 13.90 10.91 -3.84
N VAL A 278 14.25 10.05 -4.78
CA VAL A 278 13.33 9.41 -5.72
C VAL A 278 13.30 7.93 -5.41
N ILE A 279 12.13 7.43 -5.04
CA ILE A 279 11.85 6.02 -4.77
C ILE A 279 10.93 5.51 -5.87
N ARG A 280 11.20 4.32 -6.41
CA ARG A 280 10.25 3.64 -7.30
C ARG A 280 9.91 2.26 -6.77
N TYR A 281 8.63 1.92 -6.88
CA TYR A 281 8.12 0.63 -6.47
C TYR A 281 7.02 0.14 -7.42
N VAL A 282 6.74 -1.16 -7.33
CA VAL A 282 5.56 -1.79 -7.93
C VAL A 282 4.64 -2.29 -6.84
N ALA A 283 3.32 -2.21 -7.05
CA ALA A 283 2.32 -2.73 -6.12
C ALA A 283 1.13 -3.31 -6.89
N PRO A 284 0.63 -4.50 -6.52
CA PRO A 284 -0.63 -5.00 -7.08
C PRO A 284 -1.82 -4.21 -6.53
N LEU A 285 -2.82 -4.01 -7.38
CA LEU A 285 -4.08 -3.36 -7.03
C LEU A 285 -5.03 -4.35 -6.38
N LYS A 286 -5.82 -3.87 -5.41
CA LYS A 286 -6.96 -4.63 -4.91
C LYS A 286 -8.05 -4.62 -5.98
N TYR A 287 -8.68 -5.76 -6.21
CA TYR A 287 -9.85 -5.89 -7.05
C TYR A 287 -10.98 -6.56 -6.26
N ASP A 288 -12.15 -5.95 -6.28
CA ASP A 288 -13.34 -6.43 -5.57
C ASP A 288 -14.59 -6.05 -6.36
N ASP A 289 -15.44 -7.02 -6.70
CA ASP A 289 -16.77 -6.77 -7.28
C ASP A 289 -16.75 -5.81 -8.49
N GLY A 290 -15.94 -6.12 -9.50
CA GLY A 290 -15.80 -5.29 -10.71
C GLY A 290 -14.97 -4.03 -10.52
N THR A 291 -14.45 -3.78 -9.32
CA THR A 291 -13.84 -2.50 -8.94
C THR A 291 -12.37 -2.70 -8.60
N PHE A 292 -11.48 -1.99 -9.30
CA PHE A 292 -10.10 -1.84 -8.89
C PHE A 292 -9.95 -0.71 -7.89
N GLU A 293 -9.03 -0.88 -6.94
CA GLU A 293 -8.69 0.11 -5.93
C GLU A 293 -7.19 0.38 -5.95
N PHE A 294 -6.84 1.65 -6.19
CA PHE A 294 -5.51 2.19 -5.93
C PHE A 294 -5.52 2.91 -4.58
N ASN A 295 -4.71 2.41 -3.64
CA ASN A 295 -4.50 3.03 -2.34
C ASN A 295 -3.06 3.54 -2.23
N PHE A 296 -2.88 4.84 -2.07
CA PHE A 296 -1.61 5.46 -1.71
C PHE A 296 -1.66 5.94 -0.26
N PRO A 297 -0.97 5.25 0.67
CA PRO A 297 -0.98 5.63 2.08
C PRO A 297 -0.18 6.91 2.30
N MET A 298 -0.71 7.78 3.17
CA MET A 298 -0.06 9.07 3.48
C MET A 298 0.19 9.26 4.98
N VAL A 299 -0.41 8.41 5.83
CA VAL A 299 -0.41 8.57 7.28
C VAL A 299 0.50 7.54 7.93
N VAL A 300 1.36 8.01 8.83
CA VAL A 300 2.00 7.16 9.84
C VAL A 300 1.32 7.44 11.17
N GLY A 301 0.37 6.59 11.56
CA GLY A 301 -0.39 6.76 12.80
C GLY A 301 0.42 6.41 14.06
N PRO A 302 0.04 6.94 15.24
CA PRO A 302 0.58 6.49 16.52
C PRO A 302 0.40 4.98 16.68
N ARG A 303 1.43 4.29 17.17
CA ARG A 303 1.40 2.84 17.37
C ARG A 303 1.34 2.51 18.85
N TYR A 304 0.49 1.56 19.23
CA TYR A 304 0.59 0.93 20.53
C TYR A 304 1.85 0.04 20.57
N VAL A 305 2.69 0.23 21.58
CA VAL A 305 3.95 -0.53 21.76
C VAL A 305 3.86 -1.28 23.10
N PRO A 306 3.48 -2.56 23.10
CA PRO A 306 3.35 -3.34 24.33
C PRO A 306 4.71 -3.76 24.88
N GLY A 307 4.70 -4.21 26.15
CA GLY A 307 5.87 -4.80 26.80
C GLY A 307 6.53 -3.86 27.80
N ARG A 308 7.57 -4.36 28.45
CA ARG A 308 8.38 -3.58 29.38
C ARG A 308 9.50 -2.90 28.60
N GLY A 309 9.66 -1.59 28.80
CA GLY A 309 10.78 -0.84 28.24
C GLY A 309 12.12 -1.45 28.61
N LEU A 310 12.99 -1.62 27.61
CA LEU A 310 14.34 -2.12 27.81
C LEU A 310 15.21 -1.01 28.39
N ALA A 311 16.11 -1.40 29.30
CA ALA A 311 17.14 -0.49 29.78
C ALA A 311 18.19 -0.31 28.68
N GLY A 312 18.52 0.93 28.35
CA GLY A 312 19.48 1.26 27.30
C GLY A 312 19.05 2.47 26.49
N GLN A 313 19.79 2.75 25.43
CA GLN A 313 19.43 3.78 24.46
C GLN A 313 18.47 3.21 23.42
N SER A 314 17.51 4.02 22.99
CA SER A 314 16.63 3.74 21.87
C SER A 314 17.43 3.52 20.58
N GLN A 315 17.00 2.56 19.75
CA GLN A 315 17.59 2.30 18.44
C GLN A 315 17.14 3.31 17.35
N GLY A 316 16.16 4.15 17.65
CA GLY A 316 15.63 5.20 16.79
C GLY A 316 15.22 6.47 17.52
N THR A 317 14.66 7.42 16.76
CA THR A 317 14.28 8.77 17.21
C THR A 317 12.78 8.91 17.48
N GLY A 318 12.07 7.80 17.65
CA GLY A 318 10.64 7.74 17.87
C GLY A 318 10.23 8.05 19.30
N THR A 319 8.92 8.21 19.50
CA THR A 319 8.32 8.62 20.78
C THR A 319 8.12 7.47 21.76
N SER A 320 8.09 6.22 21.27
CA SER A 320 7.94 5.03 22.12
C SER A 320 9.29 4.36 22.40
N PRO A 321 9.51 3.81 23.61
CA PRO A 321 10.72 3.07 23.92
C PRO A 321 10.75 1.72 23.19
N ASP A 322 11.95 1.17 23.04
CA ASP A 322 12.13 -0.24 22.68
C ASP A 322 11.74 -1.11 23.89
N THR A 323 10.97 -2.18 23.65
CA THR A 323 10.46 -3.06 24.70
C THR A 323 10.89 -4.51 24.48
N ASP A 324 10.73 -5.35 25.49
CA ASP A 324 10.95 -6.80 25.40
C ASP A 324 10.05 -7.51 24.36
N ARG A 325 8.98 -6.87 23.90
CA ARG A 325 8.05 -7.40 22.87
C ARG A 325 8.15 -6.67 21.53
N VAL A 326 8.65 -5.44 21.53
CA VAL A 326 8.86 -4.60 20.34
C VAL A 326 10.25 -4.01 20.45
N LEU A 327 11.24 -4.77 19.99
CA LEU A 327 12.65 -4.42 20.11
C LEU A 327 13.03 -3.15 19.35
N ASP A 328 12.18 -2.66 18.45
CA ASP A 328 12.42 -1.51 17.58
C ASP A 328 11.31 -0.44 17.68
N GLY A 329 10.63 -0.36 18.83
CA GLY A 329 9.54 0.58 19.09
C GLY A 329 9.90 2.03 18.75
N SER A 330 11.12 2.43 19.07
CA SER A 330 11.67 3.76 18.77
C SER A 330 11.95 4.02 17.30
N ARG A 331 11.94 3.01 16.43
CA ARG A 331 12.17 3.17 14.98
C ARG A 331 10.86 3.23 14.18
N ILE A 332 9.77 2.74 14.77
CA ILE A 332 8.46 2.66 14.11
C ILE A 332 7.44 3.67 14.62
N THR A 333 7.80 4.50 15.61
CA THR A 333 6.92 5.50 16.23
C THR A 333 7.44 6.92 16.00
N PRO A 334 7.53 7.40 14.74
CA PRO A 334 7.99 8.75 14.49
C PRO A 334 7.10 9.77 15.24
N PRO A 335 7.65 10.91 15.66
CA PRO A 335 6.85 11.96 16.27
C PRO A 335 5.67 12.39 15.40
N THR A 336 4.51 12.57 16.01
CA THR A 336 3.29 13.05 15.35
C THR A 336 3.04 14.51 15.69
N LEU A 337 2.35 15.23 14.80
CA LEU A 337 1.91 16.59 15.09
C LEU A 337 0.92 16.59 16.27
N PRO A 338 0.96 17.60 17.14
CA PRO A 338 -0.06 17.80 18.16
C PRO A 338 -1.47 17.92 17.55
N ALA A 339 -2.48 17.53 18.32
CA ALA A 339 -3.87 17.64 17.88
C ALA A 339 -4.23 19.09 17.54
N GLY A 340 -4.83 19.30 16.37
CA GLY A 340 -5.20 20.63 15.87
C GLY A 340 -4.11 21.35 15.06
N GLU A 341 -2.88 20.82 15.03
CA GLU A 341 -1.83 21.33 14.16
C GLU A 341 -1.88 20.68 12.77
N ARG A 342 -1.63 21.48 11.74
CA ARG A 342 -1.61 21.02 10.34
C ARG A 342 -0.18 20.91 9.85
N SER A 343 0.13 19.82 9.14
CA SER A 343 1.35 19.77 8.33
C SER A 343 1.31 20.89 7.29
N GLY A 344 2.27 21.81 7.35
CA GLY A 344 2.40 22.90 6.39
C GLY A 344 2.90 22.46 5.01
N ARG A 345 2.81 21.17 4.68
CA ARG A 345 3.40 20.54 3.48
C ARG A 345 2.30 19.91 2.63
N ASP A 346 2.42 20.10 1.33
CA ASP A 346 1.50 19.56 0.35
C ASP A 346 2.05 18.31 -0.32
N ILE A 347 1.14 17.54 -0.91
CA ILE A 347 1.44 16.40 -1.77
C ILE A 347 0.77 16.60 -3.14
N ALA A 348 1.53 16.36 -4.21
CA ALA A 348 0.98 16.22 -5.55
C ALA A 348 0.92 14.74 -5.91
N VAL A 349 -0.24 14.28 -6.39
CA VAL A 349 -0.38 12.93 -6.94
C VAL A 349 -0.93 13.03 -8.35
N ARG A 350 -0.25 12.35 -9.27
CA ARG A 350 -0.66 12.14 -10.66
C ARG A 350 -0.79 10.65 -10.89
N LEU A 351 -1.99 10.19 -11.22
CA LEU A 351 -2.30 8.78 -11.47
C LEU A 351 -2.80 8.63 -12.91
N ARG A 352 -2.11 7.81 -13.69
CA ARG A 352 -2.50 7.42 -15.04
C ARG A 352 -2.98 5.98 -15.02
N VAL A 353 -4.21 5.75 -15.46
CA VAL A 353 -4.84 4.43 -15.48
C VAL A 353 -5.01 3.99 -16.92
N ASP A 354 -4.41 2.85 -17.28
CA ASP A 354 -4.82 2.03 -18.43
C ASP A 354 -5.50 0.78 -17.87
N ALA A 355 -6.83 0.79 -17.86
CA ALA A 355 -7.62 -0.32 -17.33
C ALA A 355 -7.66 -1.52 -18.29
N GLY A 356 -7.22 -1.38 -19.54
CA GLY A 356 -7.33 -2.38 -20.60
C GLY A 356 -8.76 -2.61 -21.12
N VAL A 357 -9.77 -2.35 -20.29
CA VAL A 357 -11.22 -2.46 -20.55
C VAL A 357 -11.92 -1.13 -20.23
N PRO A 358 -13.13 -0.86 -20.76
CA PRO A 358 -13.83 0.38 -20.49
C PRO A 358 -14.06 0.61 -18.99
N ILE A 359 -13.80 1.82 -18.51
CA ILE A 359 -14.09 2.23 -17.13
C ILE A 359 -15.55 2.72 -17.08
N GLU A 360 -16.38 2.11 -16.25
CA GLU A 360 -17.78 2.48 -16.06
C GLU A 360 -17.88 3.65 -15.08
N ASP A 361 -17.37 3.44 -13.87
CA ASP A 361 -17.38 4.43 -12.79
C ASP A 361 -15.97 4.68 -12.30
N LEU A 362 -15.66 5.92 -11.89
CA LEU A 362 -14.38 6.29 -11.31
C LEU A 362 -14.60 7.39 -10.28
N ALA A 363 -14.14 7.16 -9.06
CA ALA A 363 -14.27 8.10 -7.97
C ALA A 363 -13.14 7.94 -6.95
N SER A 364 -12.94 8.97 -6.13
CA SER A 364 -12.20 8.82 -4.87
C SER A 364 -13.16 8.93 -3.71
N VAL A 365 -12.93 8.08 -2.72
CA VAL A 365 -13.66 8.02 -1.43
C VAL A 365 -12.96 8.81 -0.32
N SER A 366 -11.89 9.53 -0.66
CA SER A 366 -11.00 10.16 0.32
C SER A 366 -10.62 11.58 -0.06
N HIS A 367 -10.44 11.85 -1.36
CA HIS A 367 -9.97 13.13 -1.84
C HIS A 367 -10.81 13.62 -3.02
N ARG A 368 -10.83 14.93 -3.21
CA ARG A 368 -11.35 15.54 -4.44
C ARG A 368 -10.32 15.41 -5.56
N LEU A 369 -10.78 15.01 -6.73
CA LEU A 369 -9.95 14.73 -7.89
C LEU A 369 -10.29 15.64 -9.07
N TRP A 370 -9.26 16.02 -9.83
CA TRP A 370 -9.41 16.36 -11.23
C TRP A 370 -9.24 15.06 -12.04
N VAL A 371 -10.15 14.79 -12.97
CA VAL A 371 -10.15 13.57 -13.78
C VAL A 371 -10.35 13.95 -15.24
N ASP A 372 -9.42 13.53 -16.09
CA ASP A 372 -9.60 13.51 -17.54
C ASP A 372 -9.68 12.06 -18.03
N ARG A 373 -10.49 11.81 -19.05
CA ARG A 373 -10.71 10.48 -19.63
C ARG A 373 -10.46 10.53 -21.13
N PRO A 374 -9.18 10.44 -21.56
CA PRO A 374 -8.81 10.53 -22.97
C PRO A 374 -9.48 9.46 -23.84
N THR A 375 -9.75 8.27 -23.26
CA THR A 375 -10.48 7.18 -23.92
C THR A 375 -11.47 6.52 -22.95
N SER A 376 -12.25 5.56 -23.42
CA SER A 376 -13.15 4.79 -22.56
C SER A 376 -12.42 3.92 -21.54
N ARG A 377 -11.14 3.56 -21.75
CA ARG A 377 -10.34 2.68 -20.88
C ARG A 377 -9.22 3.40 -20.12
N ASP A 378 -8.92 4.63 -20.51
CA ASP A 378 -7.82 5.42 -19.97
C ASP A 378 -8.34 6.55 -19.09
N ALA A 379 -7.65 6.86 -17.98
CA ALA A 379 -7.93 8.00 -17.14
C ALA A 379 -6.64 8.67 -16.64
N GLU A 380 -6.63 10.00 -16.58
CA GLU A 380 -5.60 10.80 -15.92
C GLU A 380 -6.21 11.52 -14.72
N ILE A 381 -5.59 11.37 -13.55
CA ILE A 381 -6.17 11.77 -12.28
C ILE A 381 -5.15 12.59 -11.51
N GLU A 382 -5.58 13.73 -10.97
CA GLU A 382 -4.76 14.58 -10.11
C GLU A 382 -5.51 15.02 -8.85
N LEU A 383 -4.78 15.26 -7.76
CA LEU A 383 -5.36 15.91 -6.58
C LEU A 383 -5.63 17.39 -6.84
N VAL A 384 -6.85 17.83 -6.52
CA VAL A 384 -7.20 19.26 -6.53
C VAL A 384 -6.38 20.01 -5.49
N ALA A 385 -6.05 21.29 -5.76
CA ALA A 385 -5.14 22.09 -4.94
C ALA A 385 -5.52 22.15 -3.44
N ASP A 386 -6.81 22.23 -3.14
CA ASP A 386 -7.33 22.39 -1.77
C ASP A 386 -7.46 21.07 -0.99
N ASP A 387 -7.07 19.93 -1.57
CA ASP A 387 -7.13 18.60 -0.93
C ASP A 387 -5.78 17.88 -1.07
N ARG A 388 -4.69 18.64 -0.85
CA ARG A 388 -3.29 18.16 -0.93
C ARG A 388 -2.63 17.98 0.44
N VAL A 389 -3.42 17.86 1.50
CA VAL A 389 -2.90 17.62 2.85
C VAL A 389 -2.74 16.12 3.05
N PRO A 390 -1.53 15.61 3.36
CA PRO A 390 -1.30 14.18 3.56
C PRO A 390 -1.75 13.71 4.95
N ASN A 391 -3.04 13.86 5.27
CA ASN A 391 -3.63 13.49 6.57
C ASN A 391 -4.55 12.27 6.53
N LYS A 392 -4.70 11.64 5.37
CA LYS A 392 -5.52 10.46 5.12
C LYS A 392 -4.98 9.76 3.86
N ASP A 393 -5.28 8.47 3.71
CA ASP A 393 -4.87 7.72 2.52
C ASP A 393 -5.62 8.21 1.27
N LEU A 394 -4.95 8.25 0.11
CA LEU A 394 -5.60 8.47 -1.18
C LEU A 394 -6.09 7.15 -1.73
N ILE A 395 -7.41 7.02 -1.80
CA ILE A 395 -8.09 5.86 -2.39
C ILE A 395 -8.84 6.30 -3.63
N VAL A 396 -8.48 5.71 -4.76
CA VAL A 396 -9.16 5.88 -6.05
C VAL A 396 -9.71 4.53 -6.47
N ARG A 397 -11.00 4.48 -6.76
CA ARG A 397 -11.70 3.28 -7.21
C ARG A 397 -12.26 3.49 -8.60
N TRP A 398 -12.16 2.47 -9.43
CA TRP A 398 -12.84 2.47 -10.71
C TRP A 398 -13.42 1.10 -11.04
N ARG A 399 -14.68 1.13 -11.50
CA ARG A 399 -15.41 -0.03 -11.98
C ARG A 399 -15.10 -0.25 -13.45
N VAL A 400 -14.87 -1.50 -13.84
CA VAL A 400 -14.59 -1.86 -15.22
C VAL A 400 -15.77 -2.61 -15.85
N ALA A 401 -15.99 -2.37 -17.15
CA ALA A 401 -17.07 -2.97 -17.92
C ALA A 401 -16.79 -4.43 -18.21
N GLY A 402 -17.81 -5.25 -17.97
CA GLY A 402 -17.72 -6.72 -18.00
C GLY A 402 -17.88 -7.28 -16.59
N ARG A 403 -19.12 -7.59 -16.20
CA ARG A 403 -19.46 -8.22 -14.90
C ARG A 403 -18.85 -9.62 -14.73
N GLU A 404 -18.24 -10.15 -15.79
CA GLU A 404 -17.55 -11.43 -15.84
C GLU A 404 -16.08 -11.19 -16.16
N LEU A 405 -15.27 -10.93 -15.14
CA LEU A 405 -13.84 -11.15 -15.29
C LEU A 405 -13.65 -12.67 -15.40
N ARG A 406 -13.43 -13.13 -16.63
CA ARG A 406 -13.13 -14.54 -16.93
C ARG A 406 -11.78 -14.87 -16.31
N SER A 407 -11.66 -16.03 -15.68
CA SER A 407 -10.39 -16.52 -15.16
C SER A 407 -9.26 -16.30 -16.17
N ALA A 408 -8.20 -15.63 -15.74
CA ALA A 408 -7.13 -15.18 -16.61
C ALA A 408 -5.81 -15.78 -16.14
N LEU A 409 -5.00 -16.26 -17.09
CA LEU A 409 -3.63 -16.70 -16.83
C LEU A 409 -2.69 -15.85 -17.65
N MET A 410 -1.80 -15.14 -16.97
CA MET A 410 -0.65 -14.49 -17.59
C MET A 410 0.59 -15.28 -17.24
N ALA A 411 1.35 -15.73 -18.25
CA ALA A 411 2.61 -16.41 -18.04
C ALA A 411 3.71 -15.74 -18.87
N THR A 412 4.88 -15.58 -18.27
CA THR A 412 6.08 -15.05 -18.93
C THR A 412 7.22 -16.06 -18.84
N ARG A 413 8.17 -16.02 -19.77
CA ARG A 413 9.40 -16.80 -19.69
C ARG A 413 10.53 -15.94 -19.14
N GLY A 414 11.27 -16.48 -18.18
CA GLY A 414 12.46 -15.87 -17.59
C GLY A 414 13.70 -16.75 -17.79
N VAL A 415 14.79 -16.39 -17.10
CA VAL A 415 16.01 -17.20 -17.07
C VAL A 415 15.83 -18.30 -16.01
N GLY A 416 15.95 -19.58 -16.40
CA GLY A 416 15.81 -20.73 -15.49
C GLY A 416 14.37 -21.16 -15.16
N GLY A 417 13.40 -20.73 -15.96
CA GLY A 417 11.97 -21.01 -15.77
C GLY A 417 11.12 -19.83 -16.23
N GLY A 418 9.89 -19.73 -15.76
CA GLY A 418 9.05 -18.56 -15.97
C GLY A 418 8.16 -18.23 -14.79
N TYR A 419 7.37 -17.18 -14.94
CA TYR A 419 6.45 -16.69 -13.92
C TYR A 419 5.03 -16.76 -14.44
N PHE A 420 4.08 -16.95 -13.54
CA PHE A 420 2.67 -16.81 -13.86
C PHE A 420 1.93 -15.96 -12.83
N ALA A 421 0.83 -15.37 -13.30
CA ALA A 421 -0.23 -14.80 -12.49
C ALA A 421 -1.56 -15.39 -12.99
N LEU A 422 -2.19 -16.18 -12.14
CA LEU A 422 -3.48 -16.80 -12.33
C LEU A 422 -4.52 -16.02 -11.53
N MET A 423 -5.55 -15.54 -12.20
CA MET A 423 -6.74 -14.97 -11.59
C MET A 423 -7.90 -15.94 -11.80
N VAL A 424 -8.54 -16.38 -10.73
CA VAL A 424 -9.70 -17.27 -10.77
C VAL A 424 -10.88 -16.55 -10.15
N GLN A 425 -11.96 -16.36 -10.91
CA GLN A 425 -13.21 -15.82 -10.37
C GLN A 425 -14.30 -16.90 -10.50
N PRO A 426 -14.90 -17.35 -9.39
CA PRO A 426 -15.95 -18.37 -9.43
C PRO A 426 -17.23 -17.82 -10.08
N GLU A 427 -17.90 -18.62 -10.91
CA GLU A 427 -19.22 -18.30 -11.44
C GLU A 427 -20.29 -18.58 -10.38
N ALA A 428 -20.93 -17.53 -9.86
CA ALA A 428 -21.94 -17.63 -8.79
C ALA A 428 -23.13 -18.56 -9.14
N ALA A 429 -23.44 -18.74 -10.44
CA ALA A 429 -24.57 -19.55 -10.90
C ALA A 429 -24.35 -21.07 -10.77
N GLN A 430 -23.11 -21.53 -10.64
CA GLN A 430 -22.77 -22.97 -10.65
C GLN A 430 -22.52 -23.55 -9.24
N VAL A 431 -22.56 -22.71 -8.21
CA VAL A 431 -22.27 -23.11 -6.84
C VAL A 431 -23.56 -23.13 -6.04
N HIS A 432 -23.96 -24.31 -5.56
CA HIS A 432 -25.02 -24.46 -4.57
C HIS A 432 -24.37 -24.58 -3.18
N PRO A 433 -24.07 -23.48 -2.47
CA PRO A 433 -23.40 -23.56 -1.19
C PRO A 433 -24.28 -24.32 -0.20
N ARG A 434 -23.74 -25.40 0.38
CA ARG A 434 -24.34 -26.02 1.56
C ARG A 434 -24.20 -25.00 2.68
N VAL A 435 -25.32 -24.55 3.25
CA VAL A 435 -25.30 -23.63 4.39
C VAL A 435 -24.78 -24.41 5.60
N VAL A 436 -23.51 -24.24 5.92
CA VAL A 436 -22.90 -24.76 7.15
C VAL A 436 -23.26 -23.81 8.28
N ALA A 437 -23.75 -24.35 9.40
CA ALA A 437 -24.00 -23.56 10.60
C ALA A 437 -22.67 -22.98 11.12
N LYS A 438 -22.70 -21.72 11.56
CA LYS A 438 -21.50 -20.98 11.96
C LYS A 438 -21.51 -20.64 13.44
N GLU A 439 -20.32 -20.64 14.03
CA GLU A 439 -20.08 -20.02 15.33
C GLU A 439 -19.39 -18.67 15.07
N MET A 440 -20.18 -17.59 15.11
CA MET A 440 -19.72 -16.23 14.84
C MET A 440 -19.06 -15.61 16.08
N VAL A 441 -17.77 -15.30 16.02
CA VAL A 441 -17.05 -14.63 17.11
C VAL A 441 -16.73 -13.21 16.70
N PHE A 442 -17.44 -12.25 17.27
CA PHE A 442 -17.19 -10.82 17.04
C PHE A 442 -16.15 -10.31 18.02
N VAL A 443 -15.07 -9.72 17.52
CA VAL A 443 -13.97 -9.17 18.30
C VAL A 443 -13.84 -7.68 17.95
N ILE A 444 -14.21 -6.82 18.88
CA ILE A 444 -14.26 -5.37 18.68
C ILE A 444 -13.23 -4.65 19.55
N ASP A 445 -12.43 -3.81 18.93
CA ASP A 445 -11.54 -2.87 19.61
C ASP A 445 -12.36 -1.77 20.29
N THR A 446 -12.11 -1.54 21.58
CA THR A 446 -12.72 -0.49 22.39
C THR A 446 -11.68 0.50 22.92
N SER A 447 -10.47 0.52 22.34
CA SER A 447 -9.40 1.44 22.71
C SER A 447 -9.77 2.92 22.51
N GLY A 448 -8.96 3.82 23.09
CA GLY A 448 -9.23 5.25 23.02
C GLY A 448 -9.34 5.82 21.59
N SER A 449 -8.60 5.27 20.62
CA SER A 449 -8.66 5.70 19.21
C SER A 449 -10.01 5.42 18.57
N MET A 450 -10.69 4.35 19.00
CA MET A 450 -11.99 3.96 18.49
C MET A 450 -13.11 4.96 18.84
N GLY A 451 -12.84 5.93 19.72
CA GLY A 451 -13.81 6.95 20.13
C GLY A 451 -14.46 7.69 18.96
N GLY A 452 -15.79 7.90 19.05
CA GLY A 452 -16.55 8.62 18.01
C GLY A 452 -16.91 7.72 16.82
N TYR A 453 -16.49 8.12 15.62
CA TYR A 453 -16.90 7.45 14.37
C TYR A 453 -16.47 5.98 14.29
N PRO A 454 -15.20 5.59 14.57
CA PRO A 454 -14.76 4.21 14.32
C PRO A 454 -15.56 3.17 15.10
N LEU A 455 -15.80 3.42 16.41
CA LEU A 455 -16.63 2.56 17.24
C LEU A 455 -18.09 2.53 16.77
N ALA A 456 -18.66 3.67 16.37
CA ALA A 456 -20.03 3.73 15.88
C ALA A 456 -20.21 2.88 14.60
N ALA A 457 -19.28 2.98 13.65
CA ALA A 457 -19.29 2.20 12.41
C ALA A 457 -19.10 0.69 12.68
N ALA A 458 -18.17 0.32 13.57
CA ALA A 458 -17.98 -1.07 13.98
C ALA A 458 -19.24 -1.65 14.65
N LYS A 459 -19.88 -0.91 15.57
CA LYS A 459 -21.15 -1.30 16.20
C LYS A 459 -22.27 -1.48 15.17
N GLN A 460 -22.37 -0.60 14.18
CA GLN A 460 -23.38 -0.72 13.12
C GLN A 460 -23.17 -1.97 12.26
N LEU A 461 -21.94 -2.27 11.87
CA LEU A 461 -21.61 -3.47 11.10
C LEU A 461 -21.91 -4.74 11.91
N MET A 462 -21.48 -4.79 13.18
CA MET A 462 -21.79 -5.91 14.07
C MET A 462 -23.28 -6.12 14.24
N ARG A 463 -24.06 -5.04 14.41
CA ARG A 463 -25.52 -5.12 14.49
C ARG A 463 -26.13 -5.72 13.22
N LYS A 464 -25.74 -5.23 12.04
CA LYS A 464 -26.22 -5.78 10.75
C LYS A 464 -25.83 -7.25 10.60
N ALA A 465 -24.61 -7.62 10.98
CA ALA A 465 -24.14 -9.00 10.94
C ALA A 465 -24.94 -9.91 11.88
N LEU A 466 -25.16 -9.51 13.14
CA LEU A 466 -25.95 -10.25 14.12
C LEU A 466 -27.40 -10.49 13.62
N LEU A 467 -28.02 -9.48 13.04
CA LEU A 467 -29.40 -9.58 12.52
C LEU A 467 -29.50 -10.43 11.25
N SER A 468 -28.38 -10.66 10.54
CA SER A 468 -28.34 -11.41 9.28
C SER A 468 -27.90 -12.86 9.43
N MET A 469 -27.64 -13.32 10.66
CA MET A 469 -27.21 -14.70 10.94
C MET A 469 -28.35 -15.70 10.68
N ASN A 470 -27.98 -16.93 10.31
CA ASN A 470 -28.95 -18.01 10.13
C ASN A 470 -29.48 -18.49 11.49
N PRO A 471 -30.69 -19.10 11.54
CA PRO A 471 -31.27 -19.58 12.81
C PRO A 471 -30.41 -20.58 13.58
N ASP A 472 -29.65 -21.43 12.87
CA ASP A 472 -28.79 -22.47 13.47
C ASP A 472 -27.39 -21.96 13.87
N ASP A 473 -27.07 -20.70 13.55
CA ASP A 473 -25.80 -20.08 13.92
C ASP A 473 -25.76 -19.82 15.44
N THR A 474 -24.56 -19.81 16.01
CA THR A 474 -24.28 -19.27 17.35
C THR A 474 -23.40 -18.05 17.24
N PHE A 475 -23.36 -17.24 18.30
CA PHE A 475 -22.49 -16.08 18.33
C PHE A 475 -21.84 -15.82 19.69
N MET A 476 -20.72 -15.11 19.68
CA MET A 476 -20.01 -14.59 20.84
C MET A 476 -19.56 -13.15 20.55
N LEU A 477 -19.57 -12.31 21.58
CA LEU A 477 -19.09 -10.93 21.52
C LEU A 477 -17.94 -10.77 22.50
N ILE A 478 -16.82 -10.29 21.98
CA ILE A 478 -15.56 -10.02 22.69
C ILE A 478 -15.19 -8.58 22.40
N ASP A 479 -14.97 -7.80 23.45
CA ASP A 479 -14.39 -6.47 23.36
C ASP A 479 -12.98 -6.47 23.92
N PHE A 480 -12.09 -5.63 23.39
CA PHE A 480 -10.73 -5.53 23.91
C PHE A 480 -10.21 -4.09 23.87
N ALA A 481 -9.47 -3.75 24.92
CA ALA A 481 -8.62 -2.57 24.99
C ALA A 481 -7.26 -2.99 25.55
N ASP A 482 -6.94 -2.67 26.82
CA ASP A 482 -5.75 -3.20 27.50
C ASP A 482 -5.84 -4.71 27.78
N THR A 483 -7.06 -5.19 28.01
CA THR A 483 -7.43 -6.60 28.20
C THR A 483 -8.68 -6.91 27.39
N ALA A 484 -8.94 -8.18 27.13
CA ALA A 484 -10.15 -8.64 26.47
C ALA A 484 -11.21 -9.08 27.50
N SER A 485 -12.46 -8.68 27.28
CA SER A 485 -13.63 -9.18 27.97
C SER A 485 -14.59 -9.86 27.00
N SER A 486 -15.45 -10.73 27.53
CA SER A 486 -16.48 -11.39 26.73
C SER A 486 -17.83 -11.14 27.35
N PHE A 487 -18.83 -10.82 26.52
CA PHE A 487 -20.22 -10.68 26.94
C PHE A 487 -20.75 -11.96 27.60
N HIS A 488 -20.29 -13.12 27.11
CA HIS A 488 -20.62 -14.45 27.66
C HIS A 488 -19.40 -15.38 27.67
N SER A 489 -19.45 -16.39 28.54
CA SER A 489 -18.41 -17.43 28.66
C SER A 489 -18.49 -18.51 27.58
N THR A 490 -19.59 -18.59 26.84
CA THR A 490 -19.82 -19.56 25.75
C THR A 490 -20.62 -18.90 24.63
N ALA A 491 -20.56 -19.49 23.42
CA ALA A 491 -21.34 -19.00 22.30
C ALA A 491 -22.84 -19.21 22.56
N LEU A 492 -23.65 -18.19 22.25
CA LEU A 492 -25.09 -18.22 22.42
C LEU A 492 -25.80 -18.62 21.13
N PRO A 493 -26.91 -19.38 21.21
CA PRO A 493 -27.78 -19.61 20.06
C PRO A 493 -28.37 -18.29 19.52
N ASN A 494 -28.52 -18.20 18.20
CA ASN A 494 -29.14 -17.06 17.51
C ASN A 494 -30.66 -17.00 17.74
N THR A 495 -31.08 -16.67 18.97
CA THR A 495 -32.48 -16.38 19.31
C THR A 495 -32.70 -14.88 19.39
N GLN A 496 -33.91 -14.43 19.10
CA GLN A 496 -34.28 -13.01 19.19
C GLN A 496 -33.89 -12.39 20.55
N ARG A 497 -34.18 -13.08 21.66
CA ARG A 497 -33.83 -12.63 23.01
C ARG A 497 -32.32 -12.46 23.21
N HIS A 498 -31.51 -13.37 22.67
CA HIS A 498 -30.05 -13.27 22.78
C HIS A 498 -29.50 -12.13 21.93
N VAL A 499 -30.01 -11.97 20.71
CA VAL A 499 -29.61 -10.89 19.81
C VAL A 499 -29.94 -9.52 20.40
N GLU A 500 -31.15 -9.32 20.95
CA GLU A 500 -31.55 -8.07 21.60
C GLU A 500 -30.62 -7.70 22.77
N ARG A 501 -30.24 -8.68 23.60
CA ARG A 501 -29.30 -8.47 24.71
C ARG A 501 -27.89 -8.17 24.24
N ALA A 502 -27.43 -8.85 23.19
CA ALA A 502 -26.12 -8.62 22.60
C ALA A 502 -26.01 -7.22 21.99
N ILE A 503 -27.08 -6.78 21.32
CA ILE A 503 -27.21 -5.42 20.79
C ILE A 503 -27.16 -4.38 21.91
N ALA A 504 -27.92 -4.58 23.00
CA ALA A 504 -27.91 -3.64 24.13
C ALA A 504 -26.52 -3.55 24.78
N HIS A 505 -25.81 -4.68 24.91
CA HIS A 505 -24.43 -4.69 25.40
C HIS A 505 -23.47 -3.98 24.44
N LEU A 506 -23.58 -4.25 23.13
CA LEU A 506 -22.81 -3.59 22.09
C LEU A 506 -22.98 -2.07 22.14
N ASP A 507 -24.21 -1.58 22.31
CA ASP A 507 -24.49 -0.14 22.41
C ASP A 507 -23.82 0.49 23.62
N ALA A 508 -23.76 -0.22 24.74
CA ALA A 508 -23.16 0.24 25.99
C ALA A 508 -21.62 0.21 26.02
N LEU A 509 -20.94 -0.39 25.03
CA LEU A 509 -19.47 -0.46 25.03
C LEU A 509 -18.84 0.94 25.04
N PRO A 510 -17.93 1.24 25.99
CA PRO A 510 -17.20 2.50 26.02
C PRO A 510 -16.02 2.48 25.02
N ALA A 511 -15.42 3.66 24.80
CA ALA A 511 -14.11 3.78 24.16
C ALA A 511 -13.10 4.27 25.20
N GLY A 512 -11.97 3.58 25.36
CA GLY A 512 -10.90 3.95 26.28
C GLY A 512 -9.85 2.84 26.46
N GLY A 513 -8.69 3.20 27.02
CA GLY A 513 -7.58 2.28 27.24
C GLY A 513 -6.65 2.12 26.03
N GLY A 514 -5.68 1.22 26.15
CA GLY A 514 -4.74 0.86 25.09
C GLY A 514 -5.32 -0.13 24.07
N THR A 515 -4.45 -0.66 23.19
CA THR A 515 -4.86 -1.48 22.04
C THR A 515 -4.13 -2.84 22.05
N ASN A 516 -4.47 -3.71 23.01
CA ASN A 516 -3.86 -5.03 23.16
C ASN A 516 -4.54 -6.09 22.27
N GLN A 517 -4.32 -5.99 20.97
CA GLN A 517 -4.92 -6.89 19.97
C GLN A 517 -4.61 -8.38 20.21
N LEU A 518 -3.44 -8.70 20.78
CA LEU A 518 -3.08 -10.08 21.12
C LEU A 518 -4.07 -10.69 22.14
N SER A 519 -4.54 -9.90 23.09
CA SER A 519 -5.54 -10.35 24.07
C SER A 519 -6.87 -10.68 23.39
N GLY A 520 -7.30 -9.86 22.43
CA GLY A 520 -8.51 -10.12 21.63
C GLY A 520 -8.40 -11.38 20.79
N ILE A 521 -7.26 -11.59 20.11
CA ILE A 521 -7.00 -12.82 19.32
C ILE A 521 -7.04 -14.07 20.20
N ARG A 522 -6.38 -14.04 21.36
CA ARG A 522 -6.40 -15.17 22.31
C ARG A 522 -7.81 -15.42 22.84
N ALA A 523 -8.53 -14.38 23.23
CA ALA A 523 -9.91 -14.51 23.72
C ALA A 523 -10.84 -15.12 22.67
N ALA A 524 -10.59 -14.88 21.38
CA ALA A 524 -11.38 -15.42 20.28
C ALA A 524 -11.00 -16.87 19.90
N LEU A 525 -9.71 -17.21 19.92
CA LEU A 525 -9.21 -18.47 19.36
C LEU A 525 -8.81 -19.52 20.41
N ASP A 526 -8.35 -19.12 21.61
CA ASP A 526 -7.86 -20.03 22.65
C ASP A 526 -9.01 -20.62 23.49
N ARG A 527 -10.02 -21.16 22.80
CA ARG A 527 -11.24 -21.73 23.39
C ARG A 527 -11.72 -22.91 22.56
N PRO A 528 -12.33 -23.94 23.16
CA PRO A 528 -12.89 -25.06 22.40
C PRO A 528 -13.88 -24.57 21.35
N GLY A 529 -13.70 -25.01 20.10
CA GLY A 529 -14.64 -24.82 18.99
C GLY A 529 -15.84 -25.74 19.08
N ASP A 530 -17.00 -25.29 18.59
CA ASP A 530 -18.11 -26.18 18.30
C ASP A 530 -17.79 -27.00 17.04
N GLN A 531 -17.58 -28.31 17.18
CA GLN A 531 -17.23 -29.18 16.04
C GLN A 531 -18.35 -29.31 14.99
N ALA A 532 -19.59 -28.98 15.34
CA ALA A 532 -20.71 -29.00 14.41
C ALA A 532 -20.82 -27.71 13.59
N ARG A 533 -20.02 -26.68 13.92
CA ARG A 533 -20.12 -25.35 13.31
C ARG A 533 -18.76 -24.86 12.80
N LEU A 534 -18.76 -24.14 11.69
CA LEU A 534 -17.56 -23.43 11.25
C LEU A 534 -17.37 -22.19 12.12
N ARG A 535 -16.28 -22.13 12.87
CA ARG A 535 -15.93 -20.93 13.65
C ARG A 535 -15.46 -19.82 12.71
N THR A 536 -16.14 -18.68 12.78
CA THR A 536 -15.86 -17.50 11.97
C THR A 536 -15.65 -16.29 12.87
N VAL A 537 -14.41 -15.80 12.91
CA VAL A 537 -13.99 -14.65 13.70
C VAL A 537 -14.04 -13.39 12.85
N LEU A 538 -14.71 -12.36 13.35
CA LEU A 538 -14.72 -11.03 12.78
C LEU A 538 -13.96 -10.08 13.69
N PHE A 539 -12.77 -9.66 13.28
CA PHE A 539 -11.85 -8.80 14.03
C PHE A 539 -11.91 -7.35 13.53
N MET A 540 -12.23 -6.40 14.41
CA MET A 540 -12.44 -4.98 14.07
C MET A 540 -11.53 -4.08 14.90
N THR A 541 -10.77 -3.19 14.25
CA THR A 541 -9.86 -2.23 14.91
C THR A 541 -9.56 -1.03 14.00
N ASP A 542 -9.17 0.09 14.61
CA ASP A 542 -8.63 1.28 13.91
C ASP A 542 -7.13 1.50 14.17
N GLY A 543 -6.54 0.73 15.09
CA GLY A 543 -5.24 1.04 15.69
C GLY A 543 -4.04 0.53 14.89
N PHE A 544 -2.95 1.30 14.96
CA PHE A 544 -1.62 0.80 14.63
C PHE A 544 -0.95 0.18 15.86
N ILE A 545 -0.13 -0.83 15.63
CA ILE A 545 0.47 -1.67 16.67
C ILE A 545 1.93 -1.95 16.30
N GLY A 546 2.81 -2.16 17.28
CA GLY A 546 4.24 -2.42 17.05
C GLY A 546 4.65 -3.90 17.03
N ASN A 547 3.84 -4.80 17.60
CA ASN A 547 4.13 -6.24 17.73
C ASN A 547 3.37 -7.09 16.69
N GLU A 548 3.26 -6.63 15.43
CA GLU A 548 2.50 -7.34 14.37
C GLU A 548 2.95 -8.81 14.20
N ALA A 549 4.27 -9.06 14.25
CA ALA A 549 4.82 -10.40 14.08
C ALA A 549 4.37 -11.37 15.19
N GLU A 550 4.29 -10.89 16.43
CA GLU A 550 3.81 -11.69 17.57
C GLU A 550 2.34 -12.05 17.40
N ILE A 551 1.51 -11.08 16.99
CA ILE A 551 0.07 -11.29 16.76
C ILE A 551 -0.15 -12.30 15.62
N LEU A 552 0.54 -12.14 14.48
CA LEU A 552 0.41 -13.04 13.34
C LEU A 552 0.85 -14.47 13.68
N ALA A 553 1.96 -14.61 14.41
CA ALA A 553 2.46 -15.92 14.85
C ALA A 553 1.46 -16.60 15.80
N GLU A 554 0.89 -15.86 16.75
CA GLU A 554 -0.09 -16.40 17.69
C GLU A 554 -1.40 -16.77 17.00
N THR A 555 -1.90 -15.94 16.07
CA THR A 555 -3.06 -16.26 15.24
C THR A 555 -2.80 -17.56 14.48
N GLN A 556 -1.67 -17.70 13.81
CA GLN A 556 -1.33 -18.93 13.07
C GLN A 556 -1.27 -20.16 13.98
N ARG A 557 -0.80 -20.01 15.22
CA ARG A 557 -0.74 -21.10 16.21
C ARG A 557 -2.13 -21.53 16.68
N LEU A 558 -3.06 -20.59 16.87
CA LEU A 558 -4.36 -20.83 17.49
C LEU A 558 -5.51 -21.06 16.48
N LEU A 559 -5.38 -20.62 15.24
CA LEU A 559 -6.48 -20.55 14.28
C LEU A 559 -7.19 -21.90 14.06
N GLY A 560 -6.43 -23.00 13.98
CA GLY A 560 -6.97 -24.31 13.66
C GLY A 560 -7.76 -24.30 12.34
N GLY A 561 -9.02 -24.72 12.38
CA GLY A 561 -9.96 -24.68 11.25
C GLY A 561 -10.81 -23.39 11.15
N ALA A 562 -10.64 -22.45 12.08
CA ALA A 562 -11.44 -21.23 12.10
C ALA A 562 -11.11 -20.34 10.89
N ARG A 563 -12.08 -19.50 10.53
CA ARG A 563 -11.90 -18.41 9.56
C ARG A 563 -11.77 -17.09 10.30
N LEU A 564 -10.86 -16.22 9.86
CA LEU A 564 -10.68 -14.90 10.44
C LEU A 564 -10.79 -13.84 9.36
N PHE A 565 -11.74 -12.92 9.56
CA PHE A 565 -12.00 -11.76 8.73
C PHE A 565 -11.60 -10.52 9.51
N SER A 566 -11.00 -9.55 8.84
CA SER A 566 -10.55 -8.31 9.47
C SER A 566 -11.25 -7.11 8.85
N LEU A 567 -11.61 -6.16 9.71
CA LEU A 567 -12.20 -4.89 9.33
C LEU A 567 -11.36 -3.77 9.93
N GLY A 568 -10.81 -2.94 9.05
CA GLY A 568 -10.21 -1.67 9.43
C GLY A 568 -11.27 -0.58 9.37
N VAL A 569 -11.37 0.26 10.40
CA VAL A 569 -12.30 1.38 10.42
C VAL A 569 -11.55 2.66 10.76
N GLY A 570 -11.81 3.76 10.04
CA GLY A 570 -11.19 5.06 10.36
C GLY A 570 -10.58 5.74 9.14
N SER A 571 -9.83 6.84 9.34
CA SER A 571 -9.22 7.64 8.26
C SER A 571 -7.92 7.05 7.70
N SER A 572 -7.27 6.18 8.47
CA SER A 572 -6.19 5.26 8.07
C SER A 572 -6.09 4.16 9.14
N VAL A 573 -5.54 2.99 8.79
CA VAL A 573 -5.40 1.82 9.69
C VAL A 573 -4.14 1.03 9.38
N ASN A 574 -3.77 0.07 10.22
CA ASN A 574 -2.67 -0.86 9.92
C ASN A 574 -3.07 -1.90 8.85
N HIS A 575 -3.12 -1.47 7.58
CA HIS A 575 -3.46 -2.30 6.42
C HIS A 575 -2.68 -3.62 6.40
N TYR A 576 -1.37 -3.57 6.67
CA TYR A 576 -0.50 -4.75 6.73
C TYR A 576 -0.99 -5.78 7.75
N LEU A 577 -1.26 -5.39 8.99
CA LEU A 577 -1.68 -6.37 9.98
C LEU A 577 -3.03 -6.98 9.62
N LEU A 578 -3.99 -6.15 9.19
CA LEU A 578 -5.34 -6.60 8.90
C LEU A 578 -5.39 -7.48 7.65
N SER A 579 -4.68 -7.12 6.58
CA SER A 579 -4.56 -7.95 5.38
C SER A 579 -3.95 -9.32 5.73
N ARG A 580 -2.87 -9.34 6.52
CA ARG A 580 -2.19 -10.58 6.91
C ARG A 580 -2.98 -11.44 7.88
N LEU A 581 -3.74 -10.84 8.78
CA LEU A 581 -4.67 -11.59 9.64
C LEU A 581 -5.73 -12.29 8.80
N ALA A 582 -6.28 -11.62 7.79
CA ALA A 582 -7.23 -12.24 6.86
C ALA A 582 -6.58 -13.34 6.01
N ASP A 583 -5.38 -13.12 5.47
CA ASP A 583 -4.62 -14.13 4.72
C ASP A 583 -4.38 -15.39 5.55
N VAL A 584 -3.87 -15.23 6.79
CA VAL A 584 -3.65 -16.35 7.72
C VAL A 584 -4.97 -17.01 8.08
N GLY A 585 -6.02 -16.19 8.28
CA GLY A 585 -7.38 -16.58 8.60
C GLY A 585 -8.18 -17.23 7.47
N ARG A 586 -7.65 -17.33 6.25
CA ARG A 586 -8.39 -17.73 5.03
C ARG A 586 -9.68 -16.92 4.81
N GLY A 587 -9.70 -15.68 5.31
CA GLY A 587 -10.79 -14.73 5.15
C GLY A 587 -10.42 -13.61 4.19
N PHE A 588 -11.06 -12.45 4.35
CA PHE A 588 -10.74 -11.24 3.58
C PHE A 588 -10.69 -10.01 4.50
N TYR A 589 -9.96 -9.00 4.03
CA TYR A 589 -9.79 -7.72 4.69
C TYR A 589 -10.63 -6.64 4.01
N GLN A 590 -11.42 -5.91 4.80
CA GLN A 590 -12.15 -4.73 4.36
C GLN A 590 -11.74 -3.48 5.13
N TYR A 591 -11.64 -2.37 4.43
CA TYR A 591 -11.42 -1.05 5.02
C TYR A 591 -12.69 -0.21 4.85
N VAL A 592 -13.14 0.44 5.93
CA VAL A 592 -14.32 1.32 5.94
C VAL A 592 -13.91 2.70 6.43
N ARG A 593 -14.14 3.71 5.60
CA ARG A 593 -13.78 5.10 5.90
C ARG A 593 -14.95 5.91 6.48
N PRO A 594 -14.65 6.94 7.31
CA PRO A 594 -15.58 7.99 7.72
C PRO A 594 -16.43 8.58 6.60
N ASP A 595 -15.79 8.79 5.45
CA ASP A 595 -16.33 9.54 4.33
C ASP A 595 -17.12 8.65 3.34
N GLU A 596 -17.23 7.35 3.62
CA GLU A 596 -17.96 6.39 2.76
C GLU A 596 -19.38 6.15 3.27
N GLU A 597 -20.31 5.92 2.34
CA GLU A 597 -21.64 5.44 2.69
C GLU A 597 -21.52 4.03 3.27
N GLN A 598 -21.75 3.93 4.58
CA GLN A 598 -21.56 2.68 5.32
C GLN A 598 -22.47 1.56 4.83
N SER A 599 -23.62 1.87 4.23
CA SER A 599 -24.65 0.91 3.83
C SER A 599 -24.11 -0.16 2.89
N GLU A 600 -23.51 0.23 1.76
CA GLU A 600 -23.10 -0.69 0.70
C GLU A 600 -21.87 -1.53 1.07
N ALA A 601 -20.83 -0.89 1.62
CA ALA A 601 -19.61 -1.60 2.03
C ALA A 601 -19.90 -2.62 3.14
N VAL A 602 -20.75 -2.25 4.11
CA VAL A 602 -21.18 -3.17 5.17
C VAL A 602 -22.07 -4.28 4.61
N GLU A 603 -22.99 -3.98 3.69
CA GLU A 603 -23.85 -5.00 3.06
C GLU A 603 -23.06 -6.00 2.23
N ARG A 604 -22.07 -5.53 1.47
CA ARG A 604 -21.13 -6.41 0.75
C ARG A 604 -20.38 -7.32 1.72
N PHE A 605 -19.87 -6.75 2.81
CA PHE A 605 -19.15 -7.49 3.85
C PHE A 605 -20.01 -8.56 4.52
N VAL A 606 -21.22 -8.20 4.97
CA VAL A 606 -22.17 -9.11 5.63
C VAL A 606 -22.63 -10.21 4.67
N ARG A 607 -22.95 -9.87 3.41
CA ARG A 607 -23.32 -10.85 2.39
C ARG A 607 -22.22 -11.90 2.20
N ARG A 608 -20.96 -11.44 2.16
CA ARG A 608 -19.80 -12.28 1.92
C ARG A 608 -19.51 -13.25 3.06
N ILE A 609 -19.61 -12.78 4.31
CA ILE A 609 -19.45 -13.62 5.50
C ILE A 609 -20.59 -14.63 5.65
N ALA A 610 -21.80 -14.26 5.25
CA ALA A 610 -22.96 -15.13 5.40
C ALA A 610 -22.88 -16.40 4.54
N LYS A 611 -22.24 -16.33 3.36
CA LYS A 611 -22.22 -17.40 2.35
C LYS A 611 -20.87 -17.47 1.61
N PRO A 612 -19.87 -18.24 2.10
CA PRO A 612 -18.71 -18.59 1.27
C PRO A 612 -19.17 -19.41 0.06
N LEU A 613 -18.56 -19.19 -1.11
CA LEU A 613 -18.89 -19.95 -2.32
C LEU A 613 -18.16 -21.30 -2.31
N VAL A 614 -16.83 -21.28 -2.12
CA VAL A 614 -15.99 -22.47 -2.10
C VAL A 614 -15.02 -22.37 -0.93
N THR A 615 -14.95 -23.40 -0.09
CA THR A 615 -13.99 -23.47 1.01
C THR A 615 -12.93 -24.53 0.75
N ASP A 616 -11.77 -24.38 1.38
CA ASP A 616 -10.65 -25.35 1.31
C ASP A 616 -10.19 -25.61 -0.13
N VAL A 617 -9.93 -24.52 -0.86
CA VAL A 617 -9.52 -24.53 -2.26
C VAL A 617 -8.13 -25.14 -2.41
N GLU A 618 -8.00 -26.10 -3.30
CA GLU A 618 -6.72 -26.69 -3.72
C GLU A 618 -6.49 -26.42 -5.21
N ILE A 619 -5.22 -26.23 -5.59
CA ILE A 619 -4.81 -26.06 -6.99
C ILE A 619 -3.99 -27.28 -7.40
N ASP A 620 -4.54 -28.08 -8.30
CA ASP A 620 -3.82 -29.16 -8.96
C ASP A 620 -3.00 -28.59 -10.12
N TRP A 621 -1.68 -28.59 -9.97
CA TRP A 621 -0.73 -28.15 -11.00
C TRP A 621 -0.42 -29.24 -12.04
N GLY A 622 -1.00 -30.44 -11.88
CA GLY A 622 -0.69 -31.60 -12.71
C GLY A 622 0.80 -31.95 -12.67
N GLY A 623 1.42 -32.03 -13.85
CA GLY A 623 2.87 -32.27 -13.98
C GLY A 623 3.75 -31.02 -13.92
N LEU A 624 3.17 -29.82 -13.77
CA LEU A 624 3.92 -28.58 -13.80
C LEU A 624 4.72 -28.39 -12.51
N ALA A 625 6.04 -28.31 -12.63
CA ALA A 625 6.92 -28.02 -11.50
C ALA A 625 6.80 -26.54 -11.13
N VAL A 626 5.94 -26.24 -10.15
CA VAL A 626 5.67 -24.91 -9.64
C VAL A 626 6.36 -24.68 -8.29
N SER A 627 6.91 -23.49 -8.08
CA SER A 627 7.55 -23.07 -6.83
C SER A 627 7.22 -21.62 -6.48
N GLU A 628 7.46 -21.22 -5.23
CA GLU A 628 7.27 -19.83 -4.75
C GLU A 628 5.85 -19.29 -5.00
N VAL A 629 4.83 -20.13 -4.80
CA VAL A 629 3.43 -19.75 -4.96
C VAL A 629 2.98 -18.81 -3.85
N LEU A 630 2.31 -17.73 -4.24
CA LEU A 630 1.66 -16.78 -3.35
C LEU A 630 0.18 -16.60 -3.75
N PRO A 631 -0.75 -16.56 -2.78
CA PRO A 631 -0.53 -16.78 -1.35
C PRO A 631 -0.14 -18.24 -1.05
N ARG A 632 0.60 -18.46 0.05
CA ARG A 632 1.04 -19.81 0.45
C ARG A 632 -0.12 -20.72 0.86
N THR A 633 -1.15 -20.13 1.46
CA THR A 633 -2.42 -20.78 1.77
C THR A 633 -3.44 -20.16 0.83
N VAL A 634 -4.11 -20.99 0.02
CA VAL A 634 -5.15 -20.51 -0.88
C VAL A 634 -6.37 -20.14 -0.02
N PRO A 635 -6.87 -18.89 -0.09
CA PRO A 635 -8.05 -18.49 0.66
C PRO A 635 -9.30 -19.18 0.14
N ASP A 636 -10.34 -19.19 0.97
CA ASP A 636 -11.68 -19.57 0.52
C ASP A 636 -12.16 -18.57 -0.56
N LEU A 637 -12.94 -19.05 -1.52
CA LEU A 637 -13.54 -18.19 -2.53
C LEU A 637 -14.86 -17.63 -2.03
N PHE A 638 -14.95 -16.32 -2.10
CA PHE A 638 -16.12 -15.57 -1.75
C PHE A 638 -16.74 -14.90 -2.98
N ASP A 639 -18.03 -14.60 -2.87
CA ASP A 639 -18.78 -13.95 -3.94
C ASP A 639 -18.09 -12.68 -4.46
N HIS A 640 -17.91 -12.62 -5.78
CA HIS A 640 -17.27 -11.51 -6.53
C HIS A 640 -15.85 -11.10 -6.08
N GLN A 641 -15.12 -11.98 -5.41
CA GLN A 641 -13.70 -11.80 -5.08
C GLN A 641 -12.85 -12.78 -5.90
N PRO A 642 -11.96 -12.31 -6.80
CA PRO A 642 -11.08 -13.22 -7.51
C PRO A 642 -9.96 -13.71 -6.59
N LEU A 643 -9.61 -14.98 -6.76
CA LEU A 643 -8.37 -15.53 -6.25
C LEU A 643 -7.25 -15.18 -7.22
N ILE A 644 -6.23 -14.47 -6.73
CA ILE A 644 -5.02 -14.18 -7.48
C ILE A 644 -3.89 -15.06 -6.92
N VAL A 645 -3.31 -15.88 -7.79
CA VAL A 645 -2.19 -16.75 -7.47
C VAL A 645 -1.02 -16.42 -8.39
N ILE A 646 0.12 -16.07 -7.81
CA ILE A 646 1.36 -15.84 -8.56
C ILE A 646 2.39 -16.90 -8.17
N GLY A 647 3.26 -17.27 -9.10
CA GLY A 647 4.29 -18.27 -8.83
C GLY A 647 5.32 -18.39 -9.94
N LYS A 648 6.31 -19.27 -9.71
CA LYS A 648 7.34 -19.66 -10.67
C LYS A 648 7.03 -21.05 -11.23
N TYR A 649 7.34 -21.28 -12.50
CA TYR A 649 7.34 -22.60 -13.12
C TYR A 649 8.73 -22.93 -13.68
N ALA A 650 9.20 -24.16 -13.53
CA ALA A 650 10.55 -24.56 -13.93
C ALA A 650 10.69 -24.79 -15.44
N GLN A 651 9.67 -25.36 -16.07
CA GLN A 651 9.62 -25.56 -17.53
C GLN A 651 8.24 -25.18 -18.06
N PRO A 652 8.15 -24.56 -19.26
CA PRO A 652 6.86 -24.33 -19.91
C PRO A 652 6.13 -25.66 -20.06
N GLY A 653 4.84 -25.67 -19.72
CA GLY A 653 3.93 -26.79 -19.96
C GLY A 653 3.59 -26.95 -21.44
#